data_AF-A0A8K0UUV6-F1
#
_entry.id   AF-A0A8K0UUV6-F1
#
_cell.length_a   1.000
_cell.length_b   1.000
_cell.length_c   1.000
_cell.angle_alpha   90.00
_cell.angle_beta   90.00
_cell.angle_gamma   90.00
#
_symmetry.space_group_name_H-M   'P 1'
#
loop_
_entity.id
_entity.type
_entity.pdbx_description
1 polymer ?
#
loop_
_entity_poly.entity_id
_entity_poly.type
_entity_poly.pdbx_seq_one_letter_code
_entity_poly.pdbx_strand_id
1 'polypeptide(L)'
;MDVVKAVETYITKMVSVPNSMKVLLLDTHTTPIVSLASTQSTLLSHQIYLTDRIDNKKRERMPHMKCVCFLRPSEESLEALEAELKEPTYGEYYLYFSNILSKTAIERLADVDEYEVVKEVQEYFADYAPILPSLFSLNHFPTATNPLYASSPNSWDAKALDRTVQGITAVLLSLKKKPVIRYEKSSPMARKLGLEIQHRIQAESALFDFRPAQVPPLLLILDRRNDPVTPLLSQWTYQAMVHELLGIQNGRVDLSLVPGIQPELKEVTLTPSTDPFFQAHHLATFGDLGTSLKSYVQSYQSRSLANTPSAINSISDMKRFVEEYPEFRRLGGNVSKHVAIVGELSRVVERDKLLDIGEVEQGLATGSGADLKSVQALITNPAVPPWNKLRLVILYALRYQKSQAGNVASLINLMLENGVAREDARLVYVFLNVAGSDQRQDELFSAESLLAKGRSALKGLKGVENVYMQHTPHLSQTLENLFKGRLRDVNFPFLDGAGPNAGLQKPQNVIIFMIGGATYEEARTVALLNQESASSGMDPILQCGCHLIYSCFSYVEMIRTAAASFPGSVYEPPPESANNMPSLNLNLGGVNTMEDVKVKTRTGAFLTLLSAAIILAISGMEFFDYRRVNIDTSIVVDRSRGEKLTVKLNVTFPRVPCYLLSLDVMDISGEVQTDVSHNVMKSRLNEDGTPVPSAQSSELRNDIDRLNEQRQNGYCGSCYGGLEPANGCCNSCEDVRQAYVNRGWSFSNPDSVEQCVNEGWSEKLREQAHEGCNIAGRVRVNKVVGNIHLSPGRSFRSNAQTMYDLVPYLKEDGNRHDFSHTIHELAFEGDDEYDMSKAEVSREMRQRMGIAENPLDGSTLRTSKQQYMFQYFLKVVSTQFRTLDHNIVNTHQYSATHFERDLSKGSEESHGVHVSHTISGIPGAFFNFEISPILVVHQETRQSFAHFLTSTCAIVGGVLTVASIIDSVLFATSKRLKKGVQAVDSIDMMGEQGGIQLSV
;
A
#
# COMPACT_ATOMS: atom_id res chain seq x y z
N MET A 1 -5.96 26.11 12.10
CA MET A 1 -4.50 25.90 12.00
C MET A 1 -4.31 24.40 11.83
N ASP A 2 -4.30 23.92 10.60
CA ASP A 2 -4.13 22.49 10.27
C ASP A 2 -3.28 22.42 9.02
N VAL A 3 -2.04 21.93 9.17
CA VAL A 3 -1.06 21.89 8.08
C VAL A 3 -1.36 20.81 7.05
N VAL A 4 -2.01 19.70 7.45
CA VAL A 4 -2.40 18.61 6.54
C VAL A 4 -3.51 19.12 5.63
N LYS A 5 -4.56 19.69 6.21
CA LYS A 5 -5.68 20.24 5.45
C LYS A 5 -5.27 21.37 4.51
N ALA A 6 -4.29 22.20 4.91
CA ALA A 6 -3.76 23.26 4.06
C ALA A 6 -3.11 22.69 2.78
N VAL A 7 -2.25 21.68 2.92
CA VAL A 7 -1.59 21.01 1.79
C VAL A 7 -2.59 20.22 0.95
N GLU A 8 -3.52 19.48 1.56
CA GLU A 8 -4.62 18.79 0.88
C GLU A 8 -5.42 19.74 -0.02
N THR A 9 -5.72 20.95 0.49
CA THR A 9 -6.46 21.97 -0.26
C THR A 9 -5.66 22.45 -1.47
N TYR A 10 -4.35 22.64 -1.34
CA TYR A 10 -3.48 23.00 -2.46
C TYR A 10 -3.42 21.89 -3.51
N ILE A 11 -3.20 20.65 -3.10
CA ILE A 11 -3.18 19.50 -4.02
C ILE A 11 -4.50 19.38 -4.76
N THR A 12 -5.63 19.43 -4.04
CA THR A 12 -6.97 19.34 -4.64
C THR A 12 -7.19 20.43 -5.70
N LYS A 13 -6.70 21.65 -5.45
CA LYS A 13 -6.75 22.74 -6.44
C LYS A 13 -5.89 22.44 -7.66
N MET A 14 -4.62 22.07 -7.47
CA MET A 14 -3.70 21.75 -8.58
C MET A 14 -4.25 20.65 -9.48
N VAL A 15 -4.82 19.59 -8.88
CA VAL A 15 -5.30 18.44 -9.65
C VAL A 15 -6.67 18.64 -10.28
N SER A 16 -7.40 19.71 -9.95
CA SER A 16 -8.76 19.94 -10.49
C SER A 16 -8.80 20.77 -11.78
N VAL A 17 -7.72 21.51 -12.10
CA VAL A 17 -7.75 22.58 -13.13
C VAL A 17 -7.22 22.15 -14.51
N PRO A 18 -7.00 20.86 -14.75
CA PRO A 18 -7.47 20.30 -16.02
C PRO A 18 -8.51 19.19 -15.81
N ASN A 19 -9.73 19.34 -16.33
CA ASN A 19 -10.74 18.26 -16.31
C ASN A 19 -10.54 17.30 -17.49
N SER A 20 -9.39 16.62 -17.53
CA SER A 20 -9.02 15.64 -18.56
C SER A 20 -8.09 14.58 -17.99
N MET A 21 -7.67 13.62 -18.82
CA MET A 21 -6.64 12.65 -18.42
C MET A 21 -5.31 13.35 -18.15
N LYS A 22 -4.73 13.11 -16.97
CA LYS A 22 -3.54 13.80 -16.47
C LYS A 22 -2.44 12.85 -16.04
N VAL A 23 -1.21 13.35 -16.18
CA VAL A 23 -0.01 12.83 -15.54
C VAL A 23 0.44 13.84 -14.50
N LEU A 24 0.74 13.37 -13.29
CA LEU A 24 1.33 14.20 -12.23
C LEU A 24 2.84 13.97 -12.21
N LEU A 25 3.61 15.01 -12.56
CA LEU A 25 5.06 15.03 -12.42
C LEU A 25 5.46 15.69 -11.11
N LEU A 26 6.32 15.00 -10.37
CA LEU A 26 6.85 15.45 -9.08
C LEU A 26 8.38 15.45 -9.11
N ASP A 27 9.01 16.07 -8.13
CA ASP A 27 10.44 15.91 -7.89
C ASP A 27 10.69 15.13 -6.59
N THR A 28 11.96 14.95 -6.25
CA THR A 28 12.40 14.24 -5.05
C THR A 28 11.82 14.86 -3.77
N HIS A 29 11.57 16.16 -3.76
CA HIS A 29 11.13 16.93 -2.60
C HIS A 29 9.61 16.99 -2.48
N THR A 30 8.90 17.20 -3.58
CA THR A 30 7.43 17.27 -3.61
C THR A 30 6.76 15.90 -3.55
N THR A 31 7.46 14.83 -3.97
CA THR A 31 6.94 13.46 -3.90
C THR A 31 6.50 13.05 -2.48
N PRO A 32 7.33 13.19 -1.43
CA PRO A 32 6.91 12.96 -0.04
C PRO A 32 5.72 13.81 0.41
N ILE A 33 5.65 15.08 -0.03
CA ILE A 33 4.60 16.03 0.39
C ILE A 33 3.24 15.56 -0.13
N VAL A 34 3.18 15.21 -1.42
CA VAL A 34 1.95 14.67 -2.03
C VAL A 34 1.59 13.31 -1.44
N SER A 35 2.58 12.44 -1.20
CA SER A 35 2.36 11.11 -0.63
C SER A 35 1.76 11.13 0.77
N LEU A 36 2.09 12.14 1.59
CA LEU A 36 1.57 12.30 2.95
C LEU A 36 0.17 12.94 2.97
N ALA A 37 -0.14 13.78 1.99
CA ALA A 37 -1.38 14.55 1.94
C ALA A 37 -2.48 13.93 1.08
N SER A 38 -2.16 13.10 0.08
CA SER A 38 -3.15 12.51 -0.81
C SER A 38 -2.88 11.04 -1.11
N THR A 39 -3.96 10.28 -1.28
CA THR A 39 -3.86 8.86 -1.65
C THR A 39 -3.93 8.70 -3.17
N GLN A 40 -3.39 7.60 -3.69
CA GLN A 40 -3.50 7.29 -5.12
C GLN A 40 -4.97 7.21 -5.57
N SER A 41 -5.88 6.71 -4.72
CA SER A 41 -7.32 6.70 -5.00
C SER A 41 -7.90 8.11 -5.16
N THR A 42 -7.46 9.06 -4.34
CA THR A 42 -7.86 10.48 -4.42
C THR A 42 -7.30 11.15 -5.68
N LEU A 43 -6.06 10.84 -6.08
CA LEU A 43 -5.49 11.34 -7.32
C LEU A 43 -6.23 10.77 -8.53
N LEU A 44 -6.55 9.47 -8.51
CA LEU A 44 -7.30 8.79 -9.57
C LEU A 44 -8.73 9.33 -9.72
N SER A 45 -9.41 9.68 -8.62
CA SER A 45 -10.74 10.31 -8.69
C SER A 45 -10.70 11.67 -9.37
N HIS A 46 -9.54 12.31 -9.40
CA HIS A 46 -9.28 13.54 -10.15
C HIS A 46 -8.61 13.26 -11.50
N GLN A 47 -8.79 12.08 -12.11
CA GLN A 47 -8.30 11.73 -13.45
C GLN A 47 -6.76 11.80 -13.61
N ILE A 48 -6.00 11.66 -12.51
CA ILE A 48 -4.55 11.43 -12.58
C ILE A 48 -4.33 9.93 -12.67
N TYR A 49 -3.93 9.47 -13.86
CA TYR A 49 -3.73 8.04 -14.13
C TYR A 49 -2.29 7.61 -13.90
N LEU A 50 -1.34 8.53 -14.04
CA LEU A 50 0.09 8.28 -13.90
C LEU A 50 0.70 9.33 -12.98
N THR A 51 1.56 8.87 -12.08
CA THR A 51 2.42 9.69 -11.24
C THR A 51 3.85 9.29 -11.53
N ASP A 52 4.70 10.23 -11.92
CA ASP A 52 6.11 9.96 -12.21
C ASP A 52 6.97 11.12 -11.68
N ARG A 53 8.29 10.93 -11.70
CA ARG A 53 9.22 11.99 -11.33
C ARG A 53 9.83 12.67 -12.55
N ILE A 54 10.09 13.96 -12.44
CA ILE A 54 10.65 14.75 -13.53
C ILE A 54 12.10 14.34 -13.89
N ASP A 55 12.85 13.84 -12.91
CA ASP A 55 14.21 13.33 -13.09
C ASP A 55 14.28 11.97 -13.79
N ASN A 56 13.14 11.28 -13.95
CA ASN A 56 13.06 10.05 -14.72
C ASN A 56 13.17 10.35 -16.22
N LYS A 57 14.31 10.03 -16.83
CA LYS A 57 14.57 10.21 -18.27
C LYS A 57 13.94 9.14 -19.18
N LYS A 58 13.35 8.09 -18.61
CA LYS A 58 12.77 6.96 -19.37
C LYS A 58 11.25 7.11 -19.57
N ARG A 59 10.73 8.33 -19.47
CA ARG A 59 9.30 8.62 -19.64
C ARG A 59 8.90 8.43 -21.10
N GLU A 60 7.78 7.73 -21.32
CA GLU A 60 7.23 7.51 -22.66
C GLU A 60 6.48 8.75 -23.15
N ARG A 61 6.62 9.06 -24.44
CA ARG A 61 5.95 10.21 -25.06
C ARG A 61 4.45 9.97 -25.17
N MET A 62 3.65 10.81 -24.52
CA MET A 62 2.19 10.70 -24.46
C MET A 62 1.54 12.07 -24.73
N PRO A 63 1.51 12.55 -26.00
CA PRO A 63 1.03 13.90 -26.33
C PRO A 63 -0.47 14.14 -26.04
N HIS A 64 -1.26 13.06 -25.91
CA HIS A 64 -2.69 13.14 -25.61
C HIS A 64 -2.99 13.39 -24.12
N MET A 65 -1.98 13.33 -23.26
CA MET A 65 -2.11 13.56 -21.82
C MET A 65 -1.74 14.99 -21.48
N LYS A 66 -2.39 15.55 -20.47
CA LYS A 66 -1.99 16.82 -19.85
C LYS A 66 -1.07 16.56 -18.67
N CYS A 67 -0.06 17.41 -18.50
CA CYS A 67 0.91 17.28 -17.44
C CYS A 67 0.64 18.32 -16.35
N VAL A 68 0.48 17.85 -15.11
CA VAL A 68 0.49 18.68 -13.91
C VAL A 68 1.85 18.50 -13.26
N CYS A 69 2.70 19.52 -13.30
CA CYS A 69 4.00 19.51 -12.64
C CYS A 69 3.86 20.18 -11.28
N PHE A 70 4.21 19.49 -10.19
CA PHE A 70 4.36 20.11 -8.89
C PHE A 70 5.79 19.94 -8.39
N LEU A 71 6.57 21.01 -8.44
CA LEU A 71 8.02 21.01 -8.29
C LEU A 71 8.48 22.06 -7.29
N ARG A 72 9.63 21.84 -6.66
CA ARG A 72 10.32 22.89 -5.93
C ARG A 72 11.11 23.77 -6.90
N PRO A 73 11.19 25.10 -6.70
CA PRO A 73 12.03 25.98 -7.53
C PRO A 73 13.52 25.86 -7.19
N SER A 74 14.05 24.64 -7.20
CA SER A 74 15.49 24.35 -7.09
C SER A 74 16.11 24.23 -8.48
N GLU A 75 17.40 24.60 -8.61
CA GLU A 75 18.12 24.51 -9.89
C GLU A 75 18.02 23.11 -10.53
N GLU A 76 18.13 22.02 -9.74
CA GLU A 76 17.98 20.64 -10.26
C GLU A 76 16.60 20.39 -10.91
N SER A 77 15.53 20.88 -10.28
CA SER A 77 14.16 20.72 -10.78
C SER A 77 13.89 21.64 -11.98
N LEU A 78 14.47 22.85 -11.96
CA LEU A 78 14.37 23.81 -13.07
C LEU A 78 15.13 23.31 -14.30
N GLU A 79 16.35 22.78 -14.16
CA GLU A 79 17.11 22.16 -15.25
C GLU A 79 16.38 20.96 -15.85
N ALA A 80 15.78 20.12 -15.00
CA ALA A 80 14.97 18.98 -15.47
C ALA A 80 13.72 19.44 -16.21
N LEU A 81 13.08 20.53 -15.78
CA LEU A 81 11.93 21.13 -16.44
C LEU A 81 12.32 21.83 -17.75
N GLU A 82 13.45 22.52 -17.81
CA GLU A 82 13.99 23.08 -19.05
C GLU A 82 14.24 21.98 -20.07
N ALA A 83 14.84 20.86 -19.66
CA ALA A 83 15.04 19.71 -20.55
C ALA A 83 13.71 19.12 -21.03
N GLU A 84 12.68 19.08 -20.17
CA GLU A 84 11.33 18.63 -20.52
C GLU A 84 10.63 19.56 -21.52
N LEU A 85 10.74 20.88 -21.35
CA LEU A 85 10.07 21.86 -22.21
C LEU A 85 10.75 21.99 -23.59
N LYS A 86 12.07 21.71 -23.69
CA LYS A 86 12.78 21.61 -24.99
C LYS A 86 12.25 20.50 -25.87
N GLU A 87 11.89 19.37 -25.27
CA GLU A 87 11.38 18.19 -25.97
C GLU A 87 10.12 17.67 -25.27
N PRO A 88 8.96 18.33 -25.44
CA PRO A 88 7.77 18.04 -24.64
C PRO A 88 7.25 16.63 -24.86
N THR A 89 7.18 15.89 -23.75
CA THR A 89 6.65 14.52 -23.66
C THR A 89 5.11 14.50 -23.72
N TYR A 90 4.47 15.56 -23.21
CA TYR A 90 3.02 15.69 -23.06
C TYR A 90 2.46 16.86 -23.89
N GLY A 91 1.14 16.93 -24.03
CA GLY A 91 0.50 17.93 -24.91
C GLY A 91 0.38 19.34 -24.30
N GLU A 92 0.16 19.42 -22.99
CA GLU A 92 -0.01 20.68 -22.25
C GLU A 92 0.61 20.56 -20.85
N TYR A 93 1.18 21.66 -20.34
CA TYR A 93 1.83 21.69 -19.03
C TYR A 93 1.20 22.75 -18.11
N TYR A 94 0.90 22.32 -16.89
CA TYR A 94 0.44 23.15 -15.78
C TYR A 94 1.54 23.12 -14.72
N LEU A 95 2.27 24.22 -14.58
CA LEU A 95 3.45 24.32 -13.74
C LEU A 95 3.08 24.91 -12.38
N TYR A 96 3.23 24.09 -11.34
CA TYR A 96 2.98 24.47 -9.97
C TYR A 96 4.29 24.40 -9.17
N PHE A 97 4.64 25.49 -8.50
CA PHE A 97 5.86 25.57 -7.71
C PHE A 97 5.57 25.56 -6.20
N SER A 98 6.35 24.82 -5.42
CA SER A 98 6.16 24.69 -3.96
C SER A 98 6.49 25.97 -3.19
N ASN A 99 7.24 26.90 -3.79
CA ASN A 99 7.70 28.14 -3.17
C ASN A 99 7.79 29.27 -4.21
N ILE A 100 8.21 30.46 -3.76
CA ILE A 100 8.37 31.67 -4.60
C ILE A 100 9.34 31.39 -5.75
N LEU A 101 8.91 31.70 -6.97
CA LEU A 101 9.70 31.57 -8.19
C LEU A 101 10.33 32.92 -8.56
N SER A 102 11.63 32.92 -8.89
CA SER A 102 12.31 34.16 -9.30
C SER A 102 11.90 34.57 -10.72
N LYS A 103 11.87 35.88 -10.98
CA LYS A 103 11.60 36.41 -12.34
C LYS A 103 12.57 35.85 -13.38
N THR A 104 13.84 35.71 -13.01
CA THR A 104 14.86 35.12 -13.88
C THR A 104 14.59 33.67 -14.22
N ALA A 105 14.04 32.87 -13.29
CA ALA A 105 13.64 31.49 -13.57
C ALA A 105 12.41 31.44 -14.49
N ILE A 106 11.46 32.38 -14.33
CA ILE A 106 10.30 32.49 -15.24
C ILE A 106 10.75 32.83 -16.66
N GLU A 107 11.63 33.82 -16.82
CA GLU A 107 12.20 34.20 -18.12
C GLU A 107 12.97 33.04 -18.76
N ARG A 108 13.80 32.33 -17.98
CA ARG A 108 14.51 31.12 -18.45
C ARG A 108 13.56 30.03 -18.96
N LEU A 109 12.47 29.75 -18.25
CA LEU A 109 11.49 28.74 -18.67
C LEU A 109 10.69 29.19 -19.89
N ALA A 110 10.38 30.48 -19.98
CA ALA A 110 9.66 31.06 -21.12
C ALA A 110 10.50 31.03 -22.40
N ASP A 111 11.80 31.31 -22.32
CA ASP A 111 12.72 31.24 -23.46
C ASP A 111 12.86 29.81 -24.03
N VAL A 112 12.63 28.80 -23.18
CA VAL A 112 12.79 27.38 -23.53
C VAL A 112 11.49 26.75 -24.09
N ASP A 113 10.33 27.30 -23.76
CA ASP A 113 9.02 26.80 -24.24
C ASP A 113 8.73 27.21 -25.70
N GLU A 114 9.57 26.76 -26.64
CA GLU A 114 9.42 27.03 -28.08
C GLU A 114 8.10 26.49 -28.67
N TYR A 115 7.48 25.51 -28.01
CA TYR A 115 6.25 24.85 -28.44
C TYR A 115 4.98 25.43 -27.78
N GLU A 116 5.12 26.45 -26.91
CA GLU A 116 4.01 27.12 -26.21
C GLU A 116 3.06 26.14 -25.48
N VAL A 117 3.63 25.08 -24.91
CA VAL A 117 2.86 24.00 -24.26
C VAL A 117 2.46 24.36 -22.83
N VAL A 118 3.14 25.31 -22.20
CA VAL A 118 2.80 25.77 -20.84
C VAL A 118 1.53 26.60 -20.87
N LYS A 119 0.52 26.20 -20.09
CA LYS A 119 -0.79 26.88 -20.01
C LYS A 119 -0.98 27.70 -18.75
N GLU A 120 -0.33 27.29 -17.66
CA GLU A 120 -0.52 27.90 -16.36
C GLU A 120 0.77 27.79 -15.54
N VAL A 121 1.13 28.87 -14.85
CA VAL A 121 2.22 28.90 -13.87
C VAL A 121 1.68 29.49 -12.57
N GLN A 122 1.70 28.72 -11.49
CA GLN A 122 1.22 29.18 -10.17
C GLN A 122 2.13 28.71 -9.03
N GLU A 123 2.14 29.50 -7.97
CA GLU A 123 2.86 29.19 -6.73
C GLU A 123 1.88 28.63 -5.69
N TYR A 124 2.12 27.40 -5.26
CA TYR A 124 1.39 26.73 -4.19
C TYR A 124 2.36 26.45 -3.05
N PHE A 125 2.24 27.20 -1.95
CA PHE A 125 3.17 27.19 -0.81
C PHE A 125 3.11 25.92 0.07
N ALA A 126 3.19 24.74 -0.55
CA ALA A 126 3.29 23.42 0.07
C ALA A 126 4.75 22.93 0.03
N ASP A 127 5.65 23.63 0.73
CA ASP A 127 7.10 23.34 0.74
C ASP A 127 7.58 22.60 2.01
N TYR A 128 6.67 21.84 2.63
CA TYR A 128 6.90 21.09 3.86
C TYR A 128 6.06 19.81 3.86
N ALA A 129 6.54 18.78 4.56
CA ALA A 129 5.85 17.51 4.73
C ALA A 129 4.82 17.61 5.87
N PRO A 130 3.51 17.43 5.59
CA PRO A 130 2.46 17.50 6.61
C PRO A 130 2.27 16.13 7.28
N ILE A 131 2.81 15.94 8.48
CA ILE A 131 2.87 14.61 9.12
C ILE A 131 1.64 14.37 10.01
N LEU A 132 1.27 15.35 10.83
CA LEU A 132 0.03 15.36 11.62
C LEU A 132 -0.63 16.74 11.49
N PRO A 133 -1.91 16.91 11.86
CA PRO A 133 -2.59 18.22 11.82
C PRO A 133 -1.86 19.35 12.57
N SER A 134 -1.02 19.00 13.55
CA SER A 134 -0.20 19.92 14.34
C SER A 134 1.31 19.68 14.22
N LEU A 135 1.76 18.88 13.25
CA LEU A 135 3.17 18.54 13.06
C LEU A 135 3.58 18.59 11.58
N PHE A 136 4.62 19.37 11.28
CA PHE A 136 5.25 19.38 9.96
C PHE A 136 6.77 19.21 10.04
N SER A 137 7.35 18.71 8.95
CA SER A 137 8.79 18.53 8.76
C SER A 137 9.23 19.20 7.46
N LEU A 138 10.44 19.77 7.43
CA LEU A 138 11.03 20.28 6.17
C LEU A 138 11.71 19.18 5.34
N ASN A 139 11.76 17.94 5.88
CA ASN A 139 12.43 16.77 5.31
C ASN A 139 13.89 17.05 4.93
N HIS A 140 14.57 17.85 5.75
CA HIS A 140 16.00 18.10 5.60
C HIS A 140 16.75 17.03 6.40
N PHE A 141 17.30 16.04 5.69
CA PHE A 141 18.13 14.98 6.26
C PHE A 141 19.60 15.45 6.25
N PRO A 142 20.20 15.77 7.41
CA PRO A 142 21.56 16.27 7.44
C PRO A 142 22.53 15.14 7.07
N THR A 143 23.34 15.37 6.05
CA THR A 143 24.41 14.46 5.61
C THR A 143 25.70 15.24 5.45
N ALA A 144 26.82 14.56 5.23
CA ALA A 144 28.10 15.24 4.98
C ALA A 144 28.05 16.16 3.75
N THR A 145 27.20 15.88 2.76
CA THR A 145 27.01 16.68 1.54
C THR A 145 25.92 17.75 1.66
N ASN A 146 25.02 17.61 2.62
CA ASN A 146 23.94 18.55 2.90
C ASN A 146 23.84 18.79 4.42
N PRO A 147 24.83 19.50 5.02
CA PRO A 147 24.91 19.66 6.47
C PRO A 147 23.95 20.73 6.98
N LEU A 148 23.48 20.56 8.22
CA LEU A 148 22.69 21.60 8.91
C LEU A 148 23.58 22.71 9.49
N TYR A 149 24.72 22.31 10.07
CA TYR A 149 25.70 23.18 10.69
C TYR A 149 26.86 23.44 9.73
N ALA A 150 27.48 24.62 9.81
CA ALA A 150 28.73 24.90 9.12
C ALA A 150 29.92 24.35 9.93
N SER A 151 30.96 25.17 10.17
CA SER A 151 32.17 24.76 10.91
C SER A 151 32.05 24.88 12.43
N SER A 152 30.88 25.28 12.95
CA SER A 152 30.62 25.45 14.38
C SER A 152 29.17 25.09 14.70
N PRO A 153 28.89 24.56 15.91
CA PRO A 153 27.52 24.31 16.37
C PRO A 153 26.65 25.56 16.46
N ASN A 154 27.24 26.77 16.43
CA ASN A 154 26.54 28.05 16.49
C ASN A 154 26.30 28.70 15.11
N SER A 155 26.71 28.03 14.02
CA SER A 155 26.66 28.59 12.67
C SER A 155 25.86 27.71 11.73
N TRP A 156 24.96 28.34 10.98
CA TRP A 156 24.23 27.71 9.89
C TRP A 156 25.13 27.42 8.70
N ASP A 157 24.92 26.27 8.06
CA ASP A 157 25.20 26.17 6.63
C ASP A 157 24.28 27.12 5.83
N ALA A 158 24.81 27.75 4.79
CA ALA A 158 24.09 28.76 4.02
C ALA A 158 22.90 28.17 3.28
N LYS A 159 23.05 26.97 2.67
CA LYS A 159 21.96 26.32 1.93
C LYS A 159 20.88 25.82 2.89
N ALA A 160 21.28 25.25 4.03
CA ALA A 160 20.33 24.81 5.06
C ALA A 160 19.49 25.99 5.61
N LEU A 161 20.10 27.14 5.90
CA LEU A 161 19.38 28.33 6.36
C LEU A 161 18.35 28.81 5.34
N ASP A 162 18.74 28.97 4.08
CA ASP A 162 17.84 29.43 3.02
C ASP A 162 16.67 28.46 2.81
N ARG A 163 16.95 27.14 2.80
CA ARG A 163 15.92 26.09 2.76
C ARG A 163 14.93 26.20 3.93
N THR A 164 15.42 26.49 5.13
CA THR A 164 14.60 26.62 6.32
C THR A 164 13.74 27.88 6.30
N VAL A 165 14.28 29.01 5.85
CA VAL A 165 13.53 30.25 5.65
C VAL A 165 12.41 30.04 4.63
N GLN A 166 12.70 29.40 3.50
CA GLN A 166 11.73 29.03 2.47
C GLN A 166 10.59 28.15 3.02
N GLY A 167 10.94 27.09 3.76
CA GLY A 167 9.97 26.16 4.32
C GLY A 167 9.05 26.79 5.36
N ILE A 168 9.59 27.58 6.28
CA ILE A 168 8.78 28.29 7.29
C ILE A 168 7.90 29.34 6.63
N THR A 169 8.43 30.09 5.65
CA THR A 169 7.65 31.07 4.88
C THR A 169 6.46 30.39 4.21
N ALA A 170 6.66 29.21 3.61
CA ALA A 170 5.58 28.43 3.00
C ALA A 170 4.50 28.03 4.01
N VAL A 171 4.88 27.58 5.23
CA VAL A 171 3.94 27.29 6.32
C VAL A 171 3.13 28.52 6.74
N LEU A 172 3.78 29.69 6.82
CA LEU A 172 3.11 30.93 7.18
C LEU A 172 2.09 31.35 6.12
N LEU A 173 2.42 31.20 4.84
CA LEU A 173 1.54 31.50 3.72
C LEU A 173 0.37 30.49 3.62
N SER A 174 0.64 29.20 3.79
CA SER A 174 -0.39 28.15 3.74
C SER A 174 -1.43 28.30 4.85
N LEU A 175 -0.99 28.68 6.05
CA LEU A 175 -1.85 28.94 7.20
C LEU A 175 -2.42 30.37 7.24
N LYS A 176 -2.00 31.23 6.30
CA LYS A 176 -2.34 32.67 6.22
C LYS A 176 -2.08 33.40 7.54
N LYS A 177 -0.85 33.28 8.06
CA LYS A 177 -0.43 33.88 9.34
C LYS A 177 0.79 34.79 9.14
N LYS A 178 0.68 36.02 9.63
CA LYS A 178 1.80 36.98 9.75
C LYS A 178 2.23 37.07 11.22
N PRO A 179 3.30 36.37 11.64
CA PRO A 179 3.61 36.22 13.06
C PRO A 179 4.46 37.36 13.60
N VAL A 180 4.36 37.56 14.92
CA VAL A 180 5.43 38.16 15.73
C VAL A 180 6.43 37.05 16.07
N ILE A 181 7.72 37.34 16.04
CA ILE A 181 8.77 36.31 16.20
C ILE A 181 9.43 36.44 17.57
N ARG A 182 9.50 35.32 18.31
CA ARG A 182 10.36 35.11 19.48
C ARG A 182 11.35 34.00 19.19
N TYR A 183 12.53 34.09 19.77
CA TYR A 183 13.59 33.09 19.59
C TYR A 183 14.33 32.85 20.89
N GLU A 184 14.99 31.71 21.01
CA GLU A 184 15.87 31.40 22.13
C GLU A 184 17.18 32.22 22.06
N LYS A 185 17.46 33.03 23.08
CA LYS A 185 18.58 33.98 23.04
C LYS A 185 19.96 33.32 23.02
N SER A 186 20.10 32.18 23.68
CA SER A 186 21.32 31.36 23.71
C SER A 186 21.74 30.85 22.32
N SER A 187 20.82 30.80 21.35
CA SER A 187 21.07 30.28 20.00
C SER A 187 21.27 31.41 18.99
N PRO A 188 22.51 31.66 18.53
CA PRO A 188 22.76 32.59 17.42
C PRO A 188 22.05 32.15 16.13
N MET A 189 21.90 30.83 15.95
CA MET A 189 21.18 30.24 14.83
C MET A 189 19.70 30.62 14.84
N ALA A 190 19.03 30.56 16.00
CA ALA A 190 17.64 30.95 16.16
C ALA A 190 17.42 32.44 15.86
N ARG A 191 18.31 33.30 16.36
CA ARG A 191 18.29 34.74 16.05
C ARG A 191 18.44 35.00 14.55
N LYS A 192 19.43 34.38 13.90
CA LYS A 192 19.68 34.57 12.46
C LYS A 192 18.48 34.12 11.64
N LEU A 193 17.92 32.95 11.95
CA LEU A 193 16.73 32.44 11.26
C LEU A 193 15.54 33.40 11.39
N GLY A 194 15.27 33.90 12.60
CA GLY A 194 14.17 34.84 12.81
C GLY A 194 14.34 36.16 12.03
N LEU A 195 15.58 36.70 11.96
CA LEU A 195 15.88 37.90 11.18
C LEU A 195 15.64 37.70 9.68
N GLU A 196 16.08 36.57 9.12
CA GLU A 196 15.89 36.26 7.69
C GLU A 196 14.41 36.05 7.35
N ILE A 197 13.63 35.39 8.22
CA ILE A 197 12.18 35.26 8.05
C ILE A 197 11.51 36.63 8.09
N GLN A 198 11.89 37.49 9.04
CA GLN A 198 11.33 38.84 9.14
C GLN A 198 11.65 39.66 7.89
N HIS A 199 12.88 39.59 7.40
CA HIS A 199 13.30 40.23 6.15
C HIS A 199 12.49 39.71 4.95
N ARG A 200 12.27 38.38 4.84
CA ARG A 200 11.45 37.79 3.78
C ARG A 200 10.00 38.25 3.82
N ILE A 201 9.38 38.34 5.01
CA ILE A 201 8.02 38.86 5.18
C ILE A 201 7.92 40.33 4.76
N GLN A 202 8.96 41.12 5.01
CA GLN A 202 9.00 42.53 4.60
C GLN A 202 9.19 42.70 3.10
N ALA A 203 10.09 41.91 2.49
CA ALA A 203 10.32 41.90 1.05
C ALA A 203 9.05 41.51 0.28
N GLU A 204 8.33 40.48 0.75
CA GLU A 204 7.12 39.94 0.12
C GLU A 204 5.83 40.42 0.78
N SER A 205 5.78 41.70 1.15
CA SER A 205 4.69 42.26 1.97
C SER A 205 3.28 42.04 1.38
N ALA A 206 3.14 42.01 0.06
CA ALA A 206 1.87 41.76 -0.63
C ALA A 206 1.32 40.34 -0.40
N LEU A 207 2.20 39.33 -0.33
CA LEU A 207 1.80 37.94 -0.04
C LEU A 207 1.32 37.77 1.42
N PHE A 208 1.77 38.66 2.31
CA PHE A 208 1.44 38.67 3.73
C PHE A 208 0.36 39.69 4.12
N ASP A 209 -0.35 40.27 3.14
CA ASP A 209 -1.46 41.19 3.39
C ASP A 209 -2.74 40.42 3.77
N PHE A 210 -2.71 39.87 4.99
CA PHE A 210 -3.83 39.15 5.58
C PHE A 210 -4.67 40.08 6.46
N ARG A 211 -5.96 39.76 6.61
CA ARG A 211 -6.82 40.43 7.58
C ARG A 211 -6.16 40.40 8.98
N PRO A 212 -5.92 41.57 9.63
CA PRO A 212 -5.30 41.62 10.94
C PRO A 212 -6.09 40.81 11.96
N ALA A 213 -5.41 39.95 12.71
CA ALA A 213 -6.00 39.24 13.85
C ALA A 213 -6.05 40.17 15.08
N GLN A 214 -7.02 39.95 15.97
CA GLN A 214 -7.09 40.69 17.25
C GLN A 214 -5.84 40.49 18.11
N VAL A 215 -5.32 39.26 18.13
CA VAL A 215 -4.04 38.90 18.72
C VAL A 215 -3.14 38.37 17.61
N PRO A 216 -1.94 38.95 17.39
CA PRO A 216 -1.04 38.46 16.36
C PRO A 216 -0.59 37.02 16.65
N PRO A 217 -0.45 36.16 15.63
CA PRO A 217 0.13 34.84 15.82
C PRO A 217 1.60 34.96 16.25
N LEU A 218 2.10 33.98 16.98
CA LEU A 218 3.49 33.94 17.46
C LEU A 218 4.26 32.84 16.73
N LEU A 219 5.46 33.15 16.23
CA LEU A 219 6.46 32.18 15.81
C LEU A 219 7.53 32.09 16.90
N LEU A 220 7.66 30.91 17.52
CA LEU A 220 8.65 30.62 18.55
C LEU A 220 9.75 29.72 17.96
N ILE A 221 10.97 30.22 17.86
CA ILE A 221 12.13 29.50 17.33
C ILE A 221 12.96 28.96 18.48
N LEU A 222 13.14 27.65 18.53
CA LEU A 222 13.86 26.92 19.57
C LEU A 222 15.06 26.17 18.96
N ASP A 223 16.06 25.84 19.79
CA ASP A 223 17.23 25.08 19.37
C ASP A 223 17.32 23.76 20.15
N ARG A 224 17.45 22.64 19.42
CA ARG A 224 17.57 21.29 19.99
C ARG A 224 18.70 21.18 21.00
N ARG A 225 19.76 22.00 20.88
CA ARG A 225 20.88 21.99 21.84
C ARG A 225 20.46 22.32 23.27
N ASN A 226 19.35 23.03 23.47
CA ASN A 226 18.84 23.32 24.82
C ASN A 226 18.19 22.09 25.47
N ASP A 227 17.67 21.15 24.68
CA ASP A 227 17.10 19.88 25.15
C ASP A 227 17.64 18.67 24.35
N PRO A 228 18.86 18.21 24.67
CA PRO A 228 19.44 17.01 24.09
C PRO A 228 18.91 15.71 24.73
N VAL A 229 18.14 15.79 25.83
CA VAL A 229 17.70 14.60 26.57
C VAL A 229 16.49 13.96 25.92
N THR A 230 15.46 14.74 25.59
CA THR A 230 14.23 14.24 24.94
C THR A 230 14.50 13.29 23.74
N PRO A 231 15.34 13.63 22.75
CA PRO A 231 15.61 12.72 21.63
C PRO A 231 16.43 11.47 21.99
N LEU A 232 17.10 11.44 23.14
CA LEU A 232 17.91 10.31 23.60
C LEU A 232 17.13 9.30 24.45
N LEU A 233 15.88 9.57 24.81
CA LEU A 233 15.09 8.68 25.65
C LEU A 233 14.35 7.63 24.81
N SER A 234 14.28 6.41 25.35
CA SER A 234 13.38 5.38 24.82
C SER A 234 11.93 5.85 24.86
N GLN A 235 11.23 5.64 23.74
CA GLN A 235 9.86 6.10 23.55
C GLN A 235 8.86 4.96 23.76
N TRP A 236 7.80 5.21 24.55
CA TRP A 236 6.82 4.20 24.97
C TRP A 236 5.39 4.48 24.49
N THR A 237 5.23 5.41 23.55
CA THR A 237 3.95 5.72 22.91
C THR A 237 3.94 5.19 21.49
N TYR A 238 2.78 4.79 20.98
CA TYR A 238 2.73 3.95 19.79
C TYR A 238 3.49 4.53 18.59
N GLN A 239 3.18 5.77 18.17
CA GLN A 239 3.86 6.41 17.03
C GLN A 239 5.35 6.64 17.29
N ALA A 240 5.71 7.13 18.47
CA ALA A 240 7.08 7.45 18.82
C ALA A 240 7.95 6.18 18.88
N MET A 241 7.41 5.11 19.45
CA MET A 241 8.08 3.81 19.59
C MET A 241 8.30 3.13 18.23
N VAL A 242 7.31 3.21 17.32
CA VAL A 242 7.48 2.72 15.95
C VAL A 242 8.59 3.48 15.24
N HIS A 243 8.62 4.81 15.34
CA HIS A 243 9.68 5.60 14.71
C HIS A 243 11.06 5.33 15.32
N GLU A 244 11.13 5.10 16.63
CA GLU A 244 12.37 4.80 17.35
C GLU A 244 12.96 3.44 16.96
N LEU A 245 12.13 2.39 16.90
CA LEU A 245 12.60 1.01 16.73
C LEU A 245 12.57 0.50 15.28
N LEU A 246 11.60 0.96 14.48
CA LEU A 246 11.38 0.50 13.10
C LEU A 246 11.63 1.60 12.07
N GLY A 247 11.51 2.87 12.47
CA GLY A 247 11.63 4.01 11.58
C GLY A 247 10.35 4.28 10.79
N ILE A 248 9.86 5.51 10.87
CA ILE A 248 8.76 6.00 10.01
C ILE A 248 9.38 6.96 9.00
N GLN A 249 9.33 6.60 7.72
CA GLN A 249 9.82 7.43 6.62
C GLN A 249 8.65 7.76 5.69
N ASN A 250 8.26 9.04 5.65
CA ASN A 250 7.15 9.52 4.81
C ASN A 250 5.85 8.71 5.00
N GLY A 251 5.52 8.36 6.25
CA GLY A 251 4.33 7.58 6.59
C GLY A 251 4.44 6.08 6.30
N ARG A 252 5.63 5.58 5.95
CA ARG A 252 5.89 4.15 5.65
C ARG A 252 6.88 3.56 6.65
N VAL A 253 6.71 2.27 6.93
CA VAL A 253 7.57 1.46 7.79
C VAL A 253 7.99 0.22 7.01
N ASP A 254 9.30 -0.04 6.99
CA ASP A 254 9.89 -1.22 6.36
C ASP A 254 10.01 -2.34 7.41
N LEU A 255 9.32 -3.44 7.16
CA LEU A 255 9.34 -4.66 7.96
C LEU A 255 10.10 -5.80 7.25
N SER A 256 10.82 -5.53 6.16
CA SER A 256 11.54 -6.54 5.38
C SER A 256 12.60 -7.31 6.19
N LEU A 257 13.11 -6.71 7.26
CA LEU A 257 14.08 -7.33 8.17
C LEU A 257 13.42 -8.17 9.28
N VAL A 258 12.09 -8.16 9.38
CA VAL A 258 11.33 -8.90 10.41
C VAL A 258 11.26 -10.38 10.04
N PRO A 259 11.66 -11.30 10.94
CA PRO A 259 11.67 -12.72 10.65
C PRO A 259 10.24 -13.26 10.45
N GLY A 260 10.02 -13.97 9.34
CA GLY A 260 8.73 -14.61 9.05
C GLY A 260 7.60 -13.65 8.63
N ILE A 261 7.93 -12.43 8.24
CA ILE A 261 6.93 -11.47 7.76
C ILE A 261 6.32 -11.91 6.42
N GLN A 262 5.02 -11.73 6.27
CA GLN A 262 4.34 -12.02 5.01
C GLN A 262 4.80 -11.03 3.92
N PRO A 263 4.92 -11.45 2.65
CA PRO A 263 5.38 -10.58 1.56
C PRO A 263 4.56 -9.29 1.42
N GLU A 264 3.26 -9.36 1.68
CA GLU A 264 2.31 -8.23 1.64
C GLU A 264 2.48 -7.23 2.79
N LEU A 265 3.18 -7.60 3.87
CA LEU A 265 3.44 -6.75 5.03
C LEU A 265 4.89 -6.25 5.10
N LYS A 266 5.70 -6.47 4.05
CA LYS A 266 7.09 -5.98 4.02
C LYS A 266 7.18 -4.46 4.11
N GLU A 267 6.24 -3.75 3.50
CA GLU A 267 6.14 -2.29 3.59
C GLU A 267 4.71 -1.94 4.02
N VAL A 268 4.58 -1.18 5.11
CA VAL A 268 3.29 -0.82 5.68
C VAL A 268 3.14 0.68 5.85
N THR A 269 1.95 1.20 5.57
CA THR A 269 1.63 2.62 5.70
C THR A 269 0.95 2.91 7.04
N LEU A 270 1.43 3.96 7.73
CA LEU A 270 0.92 4.48 9.00
C LEU A 270 0.56 5.97 8.86
N THR A 271 -0.69 6.22 8.48
CA THR A 271 -1.22 7.59 8.32
C THR A 271 -2.56 7.70 9.04
N PRO A 272 -2.78 8.71 9.92
CA PRO A 272 -4.03 8.85 10.66
C PRO A 272 -5.28 9.07 9.81
N SER A 273 -5.16 9.60 8.59
CA SER A 273 -6.30 9.85 7.70
C SER A 273 -6.88 8.58 7.09
N THR A 274 -6.05 7.58 6.83
CA THR A 274 -6.44 6.32 6.17
C THR A 274 -6.63 5.16 7.15
N ASP A 275 -6.12 5.29 8.36
CA ASP A 275 -6.08 4.23 9.37
C ASP A 275 -6.79 4.63 10.67
N PRO A 276 -8.05 4.19 10.87
CA PRO A 276 -8.82 4.52 12.07
C PRO A 276 -8.22 4.00 13.37
N PHE A 277 -7.56 2.82 13.35
CA PHE A 277 -6.96 2.26 14.57
C PHE A 277 -5.73 3.08 14.97
N PHE A 278 -4.88 3.40 14.00
CA PHE A 278 -3.74 4.29 14.25
C PHE A 278 -4.21 5.69 14.70
N GLN A 279 -5.22 6.27 14.05
CA GLN A 279 -5.78 7.57 14.44
C GLN A 279 -6.23 7.60 15.91
N ALA A 280 -6.90 6.55 16.38
CA ALA A 280 -7.36 6.45 17.76
C ALA A 280 -6.23 6.21 18.78
N HIS A 281 -5.18 5.48 18.39
CA HIS A 281 -4.19 4.94 19.34
C HIS A 281 -2.74 5.41 19.12
N HIS A 282 -2.45 6.29 18.16
CA HIS A 282 -1.08 6.76 17.87
C HIS A 282 -0.37 7.43 19.07
N LEU A 283 -1.14 8.06 19.97
CA LEU A 283 -0.64 8.69 21.21
C LEU A 283 -0.73 7.78 22.45
N ALA A 284 -1.31 6.58 22.32
CA ALA A 284 -1.52 5.65 23.41
C ALA A 284 -0.20 5.04 23.90
N THR A 285 -0.18 4.67 25.18
CA THR A 285 0.98 4.02 25.80
C THR A 285 1.10 2.59 25.31
N PHE A 286 2.31 2.01 25.35
CA PHE A 286 2.53 0.63 24.92
C PHE A 286 1.68 -0.38 25.73
N GLY A 287 1.44 -0.12 27.02
CA GLY A 287 0.55 -0.94 27.86
C GLY A 287 -0.92 -0.87 27.43
N ASP A 288 -1.45 0.34 27.20
CA ASP A 288 -2.83 0.53 26.74
C ASP A 288 -3.03 -0.01 25.32
N LEU A 289 -2.00 0.10 24.48
CA LEU A 289 -1.99 -0.40 23.10
C LEU A 289 -2.18 -1.92 23.06
N GLY A 290 -1.51 -2.67 23.94
CA GLY A 290 -1.68 -4.13 24.01
C GLY A 290 -3.12 -4.55 24.32
N THR A 291 -3.78 -3.84 25.25
CA THR A 291 -5.19 -4.08 25.60
C THR A 291 -6.15 -3.69 24.47
N SER A 292 -5.88 -2.56 23.83
CA SER A 292 -6.67 -2.05 22.70
C SER A 292 -6.54 -2.98 21.48
N LEU A 293 -5.33 -3.47 21.19
CA LEU A 293 -5.07 -4.42 20.11
C LEU A 293 -5.74 -5.76 20.37
N LYS A 294 -5.69 -6.28 21.60
CA LYS A 294 -6.42 -7.50 21.97
C LYS A 294 -7.91 -7.37 21.72
N SER A 295 -8.49 -6.25 22.14
CA SER A 295 -9.91 -5.92 21.89
C SER A 295 -10.20 -5.82 20.38
N TYR A 296 -9.29 -5.23 19.61
CA TYR A 296 -9.40 -5.11 18.16
C TYR A 296 -9.39 -6.46 17.46
N VAL A 297 -8.47 -7.36 17.83
CA VAL A 297 -8.41 -8.74 17.32
C VAL A 297 -9.67 -9.53 17.70
N GLN A 298 -10.15 -9.41 18.94
CA GLN A 298 -11.40 -10.04 19.37
C GLN A 298 -12.60 -9.55 18.57
N SER A 299 -12.67 -8.23 18.30
CA SER A 299 -13.73 -7.63 17.47
C SER A 299 -13.68 -8.12 16.01
N TYR A 300 -12.48 -8.37 15.49
CA TYR A 300 -12.30 -8.94 14.16
C TYR A 300 -12.69 -10.42 14.13
N GLN A 301 -12.30 -11.21 15.14
CA GLN A 301 -12.66 -12.62 15.25
C GLN A 301 -14.18 -12.82 15.35
N SER A 302 -14.88 -12.02 16.16
CA SER A 302 -16.34 -12.12 16.28
C SER A 302 -17.05 -11.78 14.96
N ARG A 303 -16.58 -10.77 14.22
CA ARG A 303 -17.08 -10.44 12.88
C ARG A 303 -16.70 -11.50 11.84
N SER A 304 -15.51 -12.09 11.95
CA SER A 304 -15.05 -13.17 11.08
C SER A 304 -15.89 -14.43 11.24
N LEU A 305 -16.25 -14.79 12.47
CA LEU A 305 -17.11 -15.95 12.77
C LEU A 305 -18.51 -15.75 12.19
N ALA A 306 -19.06 -14.54 12.28
CA ALA A 306 -20.34 -14.18 11.67
C ALA A 306 -20.32 -14.22 10.13
N ASN A 307 -19.16 -14.01 9.51
CA ASN A 307 -18.95 -13.98 8.07
C ASN A 307 -18.30 -15.26 7.53
N THR A 308 -18.36 -16.38 8.25
CA THR A 308 -17.88 -17.67 7.75
C THR A 308 -18.89 -18.31 6.78
N PRO A 309 -18.44 -19.08 5.76
CA PRO A 309 -19.35 -19.77 4.84
C PRO A 309 -20.36 -20.68 5.54
N SER A 310 -19.99 -21.26 6.68
CA SER A 310 -20.83 -22.10 7.54
C SER A 310 -21.93 -21.36 8.29
N ALA A 311 -21.85 -20.03 8.38
CA ALA A 311 -22.89 -19.20 9.01
C ALA A 311 -23.88 -18.61 7.99
N ILE A 312 -23.64 -18.77 6.68
CA ILE A 312 -24.49 -18.27 5.61
C ILE A 312 -25.61 -19.29 5.37
N ASN A 313 -26.75 -19.11 6.06
CA ASN A 313 -27.91 -20.00 5.95
C ASN A 313 -29.06 -19.40 5.13
N SER A 314 -28.96 -18.11 4.73
CA SER A 314 -30.00 -17.42 3.97
C SER A 314 -29.45 -16.54 2.84
N ILE A 315 -30.31 -16.21 1.87
CA ILE A 315 -29.98 -15.29 0.76
C ILE A 315 -29.76 -13.86 1.28
N SER A 316 -30.44 -13.46 2.37
CA SER A 316 -30.17 -12.21 3.07
C SER A 316 -28.78 -12.17 3.70
N ASP A 317 -28.32 -13.30 4.27
CA ASP A 317 -26.96 -13.40 4.83
C ASP A 317 -25.92 -13.37 3.72
N MET A 318 -26.22 -13.96 2.54
CA MET A 318 -25.36 -13.88 1.37
C MET A 318 -25.26 -12.45 0.83
N LYS A 319 -26.38 -11.72 0.74
CA LYS A 319 -26.38 -10.29 0.36
C LYS A 319 -25.56 -9.47 1.34
N ARG A 320 -25.81 -9.63 2.63
CA ARG A 320 -25.08 -8.94 3.70
C ARG A 320 -23.58 -9.29 3.66
N PHE A 321 -23.24 -10.55 3.46
CA PHE A 321 -21.86 -10.99 3.30
C PHE A 321 -21.20 -10.31 2.10
N VAL A 322 -21.84 -10.30 0.92
CA VAL A 322 -21.29 -9.65 -0.29
C VAL A 322 -21.13 -8.14 -0.09
N GLU A 323 -22.06 -7.47 0.59
CA GLU A 323 -22.00 -6.04 0.91
C GLU A 323 -20.90 -5.73 1.95
N GLU A 324 -20.73 -6.56 2.98
CA GLU A 324 -19.77 -6.35 4.07
C GLU A 324 -18.36 -6.91 3.77
N TYR A 325 -18.22 -7.81 2.80
CA TYR A 325 -16.96 -8.51 2.51
C TYR A 325 -15.78 -7.57 2.15
N PRO A 326 -15.95 -6.51 1.33
CA PRO A 326 -14.86 -5.56 1.05
C PRO A 326 -14.36 -4.86 2.31
N GLU A 327 -15.27 -4.39 3.16
CA GLU A 327 -14.95 -3.74 4.43
C GLU A 327 -14.29 -4.74 5.41
N PHE A 328 -14.78 -5.98 5.45
CA PHE A 328 -14.18 -7.05 6.24
C PHE A 328 -12.75 -7.37 5.81
N ARG A 329 -12.47 -7.45 4.50
CA ARG A 329 -11.12 -7.68 3.97
C ARG A 329 -10.19 -6.53 4.31
N ARG A 330 -10.66 -5.28 4.19
CA ARG A 330 -9.90 -4.08 4.59
C ARG A 330 -9.58 -4.09 6.08
N LEU A 331 -10.55 -4.46 6.91
CA LEU A 331 -10.38 -4.62 8.35
C LEU A 331 -9.34 -5.69 8.68
N GLY A 332 -9.41 -6.85 8.04
CA GLY A 332 -8.44 -7.95 8.23
C GLY A 332 -7.01 -7.55 7.88
N GLY A 333 -6.81 -6.78 6.80
CA GLY A 333 -5.52 -6.20 6.46
C GLY A 333 -4.99 -5.24 7.52
N ASN A 334 -5.83 -4.32 8.01
CA ASN A 334 -5.45 -3.38 9.08
C ASN A 334 -5.14 -4.08 10.40
N VAL A 335 -5.92 -5.10 10.80
CA VAL A 335 -5.64 -5.90 12.00
C VAL A 335 -4.30 -6.59 11.86
N SER A 336 -4.06 -7.27 10.74
CA SER A 336 -2.80 -7.98 10.48
C SER A 336 -1.59 -7.05 10.53
N LYS A 337 -1.72 -5.85 9.95
CA LYS A 337 -0.69 -4.80 10.00
C LYS A 337 -0.31 -4.41 11.44
N HIS A 338 -1.29 -4.07 12.28
CA HIS A 338 -0.99 -3.65 13.67
C HIS A 338 -0.51 -4.80 14.55
N VAL A 339 -1.00 -6.03 14.33
CA VAL A 339 -0.49 -7.22 15.00
C VAL A 339 0.98 -7.47 14.64
N ALA A 340 1.35 -7.34 13.37
CA ALA A 340 2.74 -7.50 12.93
C ALA A 340 3.66 -6.44 13.54
N ILE A 341 3.26 -5.17 13.51
CA ILE A 341 4.05 -4.06 14.09
C ILE A 341 4.21 -4.27 15.60
N VAL A 342 3.13 -4.46 16.35
CA VAL A 342 3.19 -4.59 17.81
C VAL A 342 3.93 -5.87 18.23
N GLY A 343 3.78 -6.97 17.47
CA GLY A 343 4.55 -8.19 17.67
C GLY A 343 6.05 -7.95 17.54
N GLU A 344 6.48 -7.22 16.51
CA GLU A 344 7.90 -6.86 16.33
C GLU A 344 8.40 -5.90 17.41
N LEU A 345 7.62 -4.90 17.80
CA LEU A 345 7.97 -3.99 18.90
C LEU A 345 8.21 -4.78 20.20
N SER A 346 7.33 -5.73 20.53
CA SER A 346 7.49 -6.60 21.71
C SER A 346 8.78 -7.42 21.63
N ARG A 347 9.06 -8.01 20.46
CA ARG A 347 10.27 -8.81 20.23
C ARG A 347 11.55 -8.00 20.44
N VAL A 348 11.61 -6.78 19.90
CA VAL A 348 12.77 -5.89 20.05
C VAL A 348 12.95 -5.43 21.50
N VAL A 349 11.86 -5.07 22.19
CA VAL A 349 11.89 -4.69 23.62
C VAL A 349 12.48 -5.79 24.49
N GLU A 350 12.07 -7.04 24.26
CA GLU A 350 12.56 -8.20 25.00
C GLU A 350 14.01 -8.55 24.67
N ARG A 351 14.35 -8.56 23.37
CA ARG A 351 15.70 -8.89 22.87
C ARG A 351 16.75 -7.94 23.42
N ASP A 352 16.48 -6.64 23.37
CA ASP A 352 17.46 -5.59 23.67
C ASP A 352 17.35 -5.07 25.11
N LYS A 353 16.52 -5.71 25.95
CA LYS A 353 16.28 -5.35 27.36
C LYS A 353 15.87 -3.89 27.56
N LEU A 354 14.99 -3.40 26.68
CA LEU A 354 14.63 -1.97 26.64
C LEU A 354 13.83 -1.52 27.88
N LEU A 355 13.15 -2.42 28.59
CA LEU A 355 12.46 -2.09 29.85
C LEU A 355 13.45 -1.69 30.94
N ASP A 356 14.48 -2.51 31.16
CA ASP A 356 15.53 -2.26 32.16
C ASP A 356 16.29 -0.96 31.84
N ILE A 357 16.57 -0.74 30.56
CA ILE A 357 17.21 0.49 30.06
C ILE A 357 16.29 1.69 30.27
N GLY A 358 15.01 1.58 29.91
CA GLY A 358 14.03 2.65 30.03
C GLY A 358 13.85 3.13 31.47
N GLU A 359 13.85 2.22 32.45
CA GLU A 359 13.79 2.60 33.88
C GLU A 359 14.99 3.45 34.29
N VAL A 360 16.21 3.02 33.92
CA VAL A 360 17.44 3.77 34.21
C VAL A 360 17.46 5.12 33.49
N GLU A 361 17.05 5.16 32.22
CA GLU A 361 16.94 6.41 31.44
C GLU A 361 16.02 7.43 32.10
N GLN A 362 14.83 7.01 32.57
CA GLN A 362 13.89 7.89 33.27
C GLN A 362 14.44 8.36 34.61
N GLY A 363 15.15 7.49 35.34
CA GLY A 363 15.86 7.86 36.58
C GLY A 363 16.95 8.90 36.36
N LEU A 364 17.71 8.80 35.26
CA LEU A 364 18.68 9.81 34.85
C LEU A 364 17.98 11.12 34.42
N ALA A 365 16.89 11.05 33.65
CA ALA A 365 16.22 12.24 33.15
C ALA A 365 15.53 13.07 34.26
N THR A 366 14.82 12.43 35.19
CA THR A 366 13.86 13.10 36.10
C THR A 366 14.36 13.38 37.51
N GLY A 367 15.56 12.90 37.85
CA GLY A 367 16.17 13.13 39.16
C GLY A 367 15.77 12.16 40.26
N SER A 368 14.98 11.13 39.95
CA SER A 368 14.67 10.00 40.83
C SER A 368 15.84 9.00 40.99
N GLY A 369 17.09 9.44 40.75
CA GLY A 369 18.32 8.75 41.12
C GLY A 369 18.49 7.35 40.53
N ALA A 370 18.78 7.25 39.23
CA ALA A 370 19.47 6.05 38.76
C ALA A 370 20.90 6.05 39.32
N ASP A 371 21.22 5.09 40.19
CA ASP A 371 22.54 4.94 40.76
C ASP A 371 23.58 4.58 39.69
N LEU A 372 24.82 5.06 39.87
CA LEU A 372 25.96 4.67 39.02
C LEU A 372 26.07 3.16 38.86
N LYS A 373 25.76 2.40 39.91
CA LYS A 373 25.78 0.93 39.91
C LYS A 373 24.80 0.33 38.91
N SER A 374 23.61 0.90 38.77
CA SER A 374 22.60 0.43 37.82
C SER A 374 23.06 0.66 36.38
N VAL A 375 23.67 1.82 36.11
CA VAL A 375 24.27 2.12 34.79
C VAL A 375 25.42 1.16 34.49
N GLN A 376 26.32 0.92 35.45
CA GLN A 376 27.43 -0.04 35.30
C GLN A 376 26.92 -1.45 35.02
N ALA A 377 25.89 -1.92 35.73
CA ALA A 377 25.31 -3.24 35.51
C ALA A 377 24.80 -3.42 34.08
N LEU A 378 24.09 -2.42 33.53
CA LEU A 378 23.61 -2.47 32.14
C LEU A 378 24.73 -2.42 31.11
N ILE A 379 25.80 -1.66 31.35
CA ILE A 379 26.97 -1.62 30.44
C ILE A 379 27.69 -2.96 30.41
N THR A 380 27.82 -3.63 31.55
CA THR A 380 28.46 -4.96 31.64
C THR A 380 27.60 -6.09 31.08
N ASN A 381 26.29 -5.87 30.89
CA ASN A 381 25.40 -6.90 30.40
C ASN A 381 25.65 -7.16 28.90
N PRO A 382 25.97 -8.40 28.49
CA PRO A 382 26.20 -8.74 27.08
C PRO A 382 24.91 -8.75 26.25
N ALA A 383 23.73 -8.86 26.88
CA ALA A 383 22.45 -8.81 26.19
C ALA A 383 22.08 -7.39 25.72
N VAL A 384 22.68 -6.35 26.31
CA VAL A 384 22.41 -4.96 25.94
C VAL A 384 23.28 -4.60 24.71
N PRO A 385 22.68 -4.12 23.61
CA PRO A 385 23.45 -3.69 22.43
C PRO A 385 24.42 -2.55 22.73
N PRO A 386 25.60 -2.48 22.07
CA PRO A 386 26.57 -1.39 22.26
C PRO A 386 25.98 0.01 22.11
N TRP A 387 25.05 0.16 21.16
CA TRP A 387 24.31 1.40 20.92
C TRP A 387 23.58 1.93 22.17
N ASN A 388 22.85 1.05 22.87
CA ASN A 388 22.11 1.44 24.07
C ASN A 388 23.05 1.80 25.23
N LYS A 389 24.23 1.16 25.31
CA LYS A 389 25.26 1.50 26.29
C LYS A 389 25.79 2.92 26.06
N LEU A 390 26.09 3.28 24.82
CA LEU A 390 26.52 4.63 24.46
C LEU A 390 25.48 5.67 24.88
N ARG A 391 24.21 5.44 24.56
CA ARG A 391 23.10 6.34 24.89
C ARG A 391 22.97 6.59 26.40
N LEU A 392 23.02 5.52 27.21
CA LEU A 392 23.01 5.62 28.67
C LEU A 392 24.17 6.45 29.21
N VAL A 393 25.39 6.27 28.67
CA VAL A 393 26.57 7.04 29.07
C VAL A 393 26.45 8.51 28.67
N ILE A 394 25.91 8.82 27.49
CA ILE A 394 25.65 10.21 27.06
C ILE A 394 24.65 10.88 28.02
N LEU A 395 23.53 10.21 28.35
CA LEU A 395 22.54 10.73 29.30
C LEU A 395 23.14 10.96 30.69
N TYR A 396 23.93 10.01 31.18
CA TYR A 396 24.63 10.13 32.46
C TYR A 396 25.63 11.31 32.43
N ALA A 397 26.39 11.46 31.35
CA ALA A 397 27.34 12.54 31.17
C ALA A 397 26.65 13.91 31.16
N LEU A 398 25.56 14.08 30.39
CA LEU A 398 24.80 15.33 30.32
C LEU A 398 24.25 15.76 31.70
N ARG A 399 23.83 14.78 32.52
CA ARG A 399 23.35 15.04 33.89
C ARG A 399 24.46 15.38 34.87
N TYR A 400 25.52 14.59 34.90
CA TYR A 400 26.53 14.63 35.96
C TYR A 400 27.85 15.32 35.56
N GLN A 401 27.90 16.00 34.40
CA GLN A 401 29.09 16.69 33.88
C GLN A 401 29.79 17.61 34.90
N LYS A 402 29.03 18.34 35.74
CA LYS A 402 29.59 19.26 36.75
C LYS A 402 29.87 18.62 38.11
N SER A 403 29.17 17.54 38.46
CA SER A 403 29.17 16.99 39.83
C SER A 403 29.95 15.67 39.98
N GLN A 404 30.03 14.84 38.93
CA GLN A 404 30.66 13.51 38.99
C GLN A 404 31.50 13.19 37.74
N ALA A 405 32.32 14.14 37.26
CA ALA A 405 33.13 13.97 36.05
C ALA A 405 34.04 12.73 36.05
N GLY A 406 34.60 12.34 37.21
CA GLY A 406 35.42 11.13 37.34
C GLY A 406 34.64 9.83 37.08
N ASN A 407 33.34 9.79 37.42
CA ASN A 407 32.49 8.64 37.13
C ASN A 407 32.22 8.51 35.63
N VAL A 408 32.10 9.63 34.92
CA VAL A 408 31.91 9.64 33.46
C VAL A 408 33.12 9.02 32.76
N ALA A 409 34.34 9.37 33.17
CA ALA A 409 35.57 8.76 32.65
C ALA A 409 35.61 7.24 32.87
N SER A 410 35.22 6.78 34.07
CA SER A 410 35.14 5.36 34.40
C SER A 410 34.13 4.62 33.51
N LEU A 411 32.94 5.20 33.30
CA LEU A 411 31.92 4.64 32.41
C LEU A 411 32.37 4.57 30.95
N ILE A 412 33.12 5.57 30.46
CA ILE A 412 33.70 5.55 29.12
C ILE A 412 34.67 4.37 28.94
N ASN A 413 35.54 4.13 29.91
CA ASN A 413 36.44 2.97 29.86
C ASN A 413 35.65 1.65 29.93
N LEU A 414 34.64 1.58 30.81
CA LEU A 414 33.81 0.40 30.97
C LEU A 414 33.05 0.03 29.68
N MET A 415 32.50 1.02 28.95
CA MET A 415 31.80 0.74 27.70
C MET A 415 32.74 0.30 26.57
N LEU A 416 33.97 0.83 26.53
CA LEU A 416 35.02 0.39 25.59
C LEU A 416 35.41 -1.08 25.83
N GLU A 417 35.54 -1.48 27.09
CA GLU A 417 35.80 -2.88 27.48
C GLU A 417 34.62 -3.81 27.13
N ASN A 418 33.40 -3.26 27.03
CA ASN A 418 32.17 -4.01 26.81
C ASN A 418 31.57 -3.84 25.40
N GLY A 419 32.43 -3.64 24.40
CA GLY A 419 32.09 -3.78 22.97
C GLY A 419 31.65 -2.50 22.25
N VAL A 420 31.77 -1.31 22.86
CA VAL A 420 31.54 -0.03 22.18
C VAL A 420 32.81 0.41 21.44
N ALA A 421 32.69 0.82 20.18
CA ALA A 421 33.82 1.27 19.40
C ALA A 421 34.41 2.59 19.94
N ARG A 422 35.72 2.80 19.78
CA ARG A 422 36.37 4.05 20.21
C ARG A 422 35.83 5.28 19.51
N GLU A 423 35.42 5.15 18.25
CA GLU A 423 34.81 6.24 17.48
C GLU A 423 33.47 6.67 18.09
N ASP A 424 32.62 5.69 18.43
CA ASP A 424 31.34 5.92 19.10
C ASP A 424 31.54 6.53 20.50
N ALA A 425 32.55 6.05 21.25
CA ALA A 425 32.87 6.56 22.57
C ALA A 425 33.19 8.05 22.60
N ARG A 426 33.83 8.58 21.54
CA ARG A 426 34.15 10.01 21.41
C ARG A 426 32.91 10.88 21.31
N LEU A 427 31.76 10.33 20.91
CA LEU A 427 30.51 11.10 20.84
C LEU A 427 30.07 11.62 22.21
N VAL A 428 30.47 10.97 23.32
CA VAL A 428 30.19 11.49 24.67
C VAL A 428 30.79 12.90 24.85
N TYR A 429 32.02 13.11 24.40
CA TYR A 429 32.66 14.43 24.45
C TYR A 429 31.99 15.43 23.51
N VAL A 430 31.61 14.98 22.30
CA VAL A 430 30.89 15.81 21.34
C VAL A 430 29.60 16.34 21.94
N PHE A 431 28.79 15.48 22.57
CA PHE A 431 27.54 15.89 23.21
C PHE A 431 27.76 16.90 24.35
N LEU A 432 28.80 16.72 25.16
CA LEU A 432 29.16 17.67 26.22
C LEU A 432 29.61 19.03 25.64
N ASN A 433 30.38 19.04 24.55
CA ASN A 433 30.86 20.28 23.95
C ASN A 433 29.79 21.00 23.12
N VAL A 434 28.81 20.28 22.56
CA VAL A 434 27.74 20.85 21.70
C VAL A 434 26.49 21.24 22.51
N ALA A 435 26.12 20.42 23.50
CA ALA A 435 24.87 20.56 24.26
C ALA A 435 25.06 20.39 25.79
N GLY A 436 26.29 20.58 26.28
CA GLY A 436 26.60 20.57 27.72
C GLY A 436 25.96 21.72 28.49
N SER A 437 26.13 21.74 29.81
CA SER A 437 25.52 22.75 30.69
C SER A 437 25.92 24.17 30.34
N ASP A 438 27.11 24.38 29.78
CA ASP A 438 27.65 25.72 29.52
C ASP A 438 27.20 26.29 28.16
N GLN A 439 26.68 25.42 27.28
CA GLN A 439 26.09 25.83 26.00
C GLN A 439 24.58 26.11 26.11
N ARG A 440 23.93 25.62 27.18
CA ARG A 440 22.48 25.70 27.38
C ARG A 440 22.08 26.95 28.13
N GLN A 441 20.86 27.41 27.86
CA GLN A 441 20.29 28.57 28.54
C GLN A 441 19.67 28.21 29.89
N ASP A 442 18.93 27.10 29.90
CA ASP A 442 18.10 26.69 31.03
C ASP A 442 18.73 25.48 31.74
N GLU A 443 18.58 25.41 33.07
CA GLU A 443 18.99 24.24 33.84
C GLU A 443 17.96 23.12 33.69
N LEU A 444 18.20 22.23 32.71
CA LEU A 444 17.34 21.08 32.37
C LEU A 444 17.06 20.13 33.55
N PHE A 445 17.94 20.09 34.55
CA PHE A 445 17.86 19.17 35.71
C PHE A 445 17.57 19.88 37.04
N SER A 446 17.09 21.12 37.02
CA SER A 446 16.84 21.90 38.25
C SER A 446 15.71 21.32 39.13
N ALA A 447 15.89 21.44 40.45
CA ALA A 447 14.97 20.88 41.46
C ALA A 447 13.61 21.62 41.54
N GLU A 448 13.43 22.75 40.87
CA GLU A 448 12.15 23.49 40.82
C GLU A 448 11.01 22.67 40.17
N SER A 449 11.34 21.57 39.48
CA SER A 449 10.39 20.59 38.95
C SER A 449 9.55 19.89 40.03
N LEU A 450 10.02 19.80 41.30
CA LEU A 450 9.28 19.15 42.38
C LEU A 450 7.98 19.91 42.77
N LEU A 451 8.00 21.24 42.73
CA LEU A 451 6.80 22.07 42.98
C LEU A 451 5.85 22.11 41.77
N ALA A 452 6.36 21.83 40.56
CA ALA A 452 5.56 21.65 39.36
C ALA A 452 4.88 20.27 39.31
N LYS A 453 5.55 19.20 39.76
CA LYS A 453 4.97 17.85 39.95
C LYS A 453 3.71 17.87 40.83
N GLY A 454 3.72 18.64 41.92
CA GLY A 454 2.55 18.83 42.79
C GLY A 454 1.36 19.55 42.12
N ARG A 455 1.58 20.32 41.05
CA ARG A 455 0.51 20.97 40.26
C ARG A 455 0.05 20.14 39.07
N SER A 456 0.93 19.31 38.49
CA SER A 456 0.58 18.39 37.39
C SER A 456 -0.37 17.28 37.86
N ALA A 457 -0.24 16.81 39.10
CA ALA A 457 -1.20 15.88 39.72
C ALA A 457 -2.61 16.49 39.93
N LEU A 458 -2.73 17.82 39.94
CA LEU A 458 -3.99 18.56 40.11
C LEU A 458 -4.61 19.03 38.77
N LYS A 459 -3.94 18.82 37.63
CA LYS A 459 -4.43 19.20 36.30
C LYS A 459 -4.41 18.01 35.33
N GLY A 460 -5.50 17.24 35.36
CA GLY A 460 -6.24 16.80 34.16
C GLY A 460 -5.59 15.92 33.09
N LEU A 461 -4.26 15.74 33.03
CA LEU A 461 -3.61 14.84 32.09
C LEU A 461 -3.84 13.40 32.55
N LYS A 462 -4.94 12.81 32.06
CA LYS A 462 -5.30 11.40 32.27
C LYS A 462 -4.16 10.49 31.81
N GLY A 463 -3.42 9.96 32.76
CA GLY A 463 -2.51 8.83 32.57
C GLY A 463 -2.14 8.28 33.95
N VAL A 464 -2.26 6.97 34.14
CA VAL A 464 -1.69 6.31 35.32
C VAL A 464 -0.19 6.58 35.30
N GLU A 465 0.39 7.00 36.43
CA GLU A 465 1.83 7.24 36.52
C GLU A 465 2.60 5.99 36.08
N ASN A 466 3.30 6.09 34.95
CA ASN A 466 4.08 5.02 34.38
C ASN A 466 5.56 5.28 34.66
N VAL A 467 6.27 4.32 35.26
CA VAL A 467 7.70 4.39 35.57
C VAL A 467 8.54 4.71 34.32
N TYR A 468 8.08 4.28 33.14
CA TYR A 468 8.78 4.47 31.87
C TYR A 468 8.50 5.82 31.18
N MET A 469 7.61 6.66 31.71
CA MET A 469 7.20 7.93 31.10
C MET A 469 7.12 9.06 32.14
N GLN A 470 8.10 9.16 33.03
CA GLN A 470 8.17 10.21 34.05
C GLN A 470 8.70 11.53 33.48
N HIS A 471 9.53 11.45 32.44
CA HIS A 471 10.12 12.59 31.76
C HIS A 471 9.04 13.41 31.06
N THR A 472 9.21 14.74 31.11
CA THR A 472 8.41 15.69 30.36
C THR A 472 9.35 16.56 29.54
N PRO A 473 9.17 16.67 28.21
CA PRO A 473 10.05 17.48 27.36
C PRO A 473 10.13 18.94 27.84
N HIS A 474 11.29 19.57 27.67
CA HIS A 474 11.51 20.99 28.05
C HIS A 474 10.51 21.94 27.36
N LEU A 475 10.08 21.55 26.15
CA LEU A 475 9.04 22.24 25.40
C LEU A 475 7.75 22.44 26.22
N SER A 476 7.36 21.45 27.03
CA SER A 476 6.14 21.52 27.87
C SER A 476 6.19 22.71 28.83
N GLN A 477 7.30 22.86 29.55
CA GLN A 477 7.50 23.96 30.50
C GLN A 477 7.56 25.31 29.79
N THR A 478 8.22 25.36 28.62
CA THR A 478 8.30 26.56 27.78
C THR A 478 6.91 27.02 27.33
N LEU A 479 6.07 26.11 26.86
CA LEU A 479 4.70 26.40 26.45
C LEU A 479 3.79 26.77 27.63
N GLU A 480 3.93 26.11 28.78
CA GLU A 480 3.17 26.46 29.98
C GLU A 480 3.51 27.88 30.45
N ASN A 481 4.79 28.25 30.45
CA ASN A 481 5.23 29.61 30.78
C ASN A 481 4.74 30.63 29.74
N LEU A 482 4.74 30.27 28.46
CA LEU A 482 4.21 31.11 27.39
C LEU A 482 2.73 31.42 27.59
N PHE A 483 1.89 30.40 27.83
CA PHE A 483 0.44 30.59 27.99
C PHE A 483 0.04 31.25 29.32
N LYS A 484 0.89 31.12 30.34
CA LYS A 484 0.75 31.87 31.60
C LYS A 484 1.26 33.32 31.50
N GLY A 485 1.85 33.74 30.37
CA GLY A 485 2.47 35.07 30.23
C GLY A 485 3.70 35.25 31.13
N ARG A 486 4.36 34.14 31.49
CA ARG A 486 5.54 34.09 32.38
C ARG A 486 6.84 33.78 31.64
N LEU A 487 6.78 33.62 30.32
CA LEU A 487 7.97 33.38 29.51
C LEU A 487 8.84 34.64 29.48
N ARG A 488 10.04 34.54 30.06
CA ARG A 488 10.92 35.70 30.29
C ARG A 488 11.50 36.23 28.98
N ASP A 489 11.36 37.53 28.74
CA ASP A 489 11.90 38.19 27.54
C ASP A 489 13.44 38.23 27.52
N VAL A 490 14.08 38.08 28.67
CA VAL A 490 15.55 37.96 28.77
C VAL A 490 16.05 36.69 28.07
N ASN A 491 15.26 35.61 28.14
CA ASN A 491 15.57 34.28 27.63
C ASN A 491 14.99 34.07 26.23
N PHE A 492 13.79 34.62 26.00
CA PHE A 492 13.07 34.50 24.73
C PHE A 492 12.67 35.89 24.19
N PRO A 493 13.62 36.72 23.74
CA PRO A 493 13.31 38.07 23.27
C PRO A 493 12.42 38.06 22.00
N PHE A 494 11.69 39.16 21.81
CA PHE A 494 11.02 39.46 20.55
C PHE A 494 12.02 40.04 19.55
N LEU A 495 11.82 39.79 18.25
CA LEU A 495 12.50 40.56 17.20
C LEU A 495 11.87 41.95 17.04
N ASP A 496 12.68 42.94 16.63
CA ASP A 496 12.30 44.35 16.55
C ASP A 496 10.97 44.54 15.78
N GLY A 497 10.05 45.35 16.32
CA GLY A 497 8.75 45.65 15.69
C GLY A 497 7.51 45.02 16.32
N ALA A 498 7.63 44.27 17.42
CA ALA A 498 6.48 43.69 18.13
C ALA A 498 5.58 44.72 18.85
N GLY A 499 6.09 45.94 19.10
CA GLY A 499 5.41 46.96 19.90
C GLY A 499 5.47 46.70 21.41
N PRO A 500 5.31 47.72 22.26
CA PRO A 500 5.57 47.63 23.70
C PRO A 500 4.60 46.71 24.46
N ASN A 501 3.44 46.40 23.87
CA ASN A 501 2.39 45.62 24.52
C ASN A 501 2.32 44.15 24.04
N ALA A 502 3.20 43.70 23.15
CA ALA A 502 3.16 42.32 22.62
C ALA A 502 3.38 41.25 23.70
N GLY A 503 4.19 41.54 24.73
CA GLY A 503 4.43 40.62 25.85
C GLY A 503 3.26 40.47 26.82
N LEU A 504 2.28 41.39 26.79
CA LEU A 504 1.13 41.40 27.71
C LEU A 504 -0.06 40.57 27.17
N GLN A 505 -0.09 40.28 25.87
CA GLN A 505 -1.17 39.52 25.25
C GLN A 505 -0.83 38.03 25.20
N LYS A 506 -1.78 37.18 25.65
CA LYS A 506 -1.64 35.73 25.51
C LYS A 506 -1.80 35.36 24.03
N PRO A 507 -0.81 34.71 23.38
CA PRO A 507 -0.92 34.36 21.98
C PRO A 507 -2.00 33.30 21.78
N GLN A 508 -2.88 33.49 20.78
CA GLN A 508 -3.93 32.52 20.44
C GLN A 508 -3.48 31.47 19.42
N ASN A 509 -2.50 31.80 18.58
CA ASN A 509 -1.96 30.88 17.58
C ASN A 509 -0.44 30.90 17.73
N VAL A 510 0.17 29.74 17.96
CA VAL A 510 1.61 29.62 18.17
C VAL A 510 2.16 28.59 17.20
N ILE A 511 3.16 28.99 16.42
CA ILE A 511 3.95 28.13 15.54
C ILE A 511 5.30 27.96 16.21
N ILE A 512 5.68 26.74 16.52
CA ILE A 512 6.96 26.39 17.14
C ILE A 512 7.84 25.81 16.05
N PHE A 513 9.07 26.28 15.93
CA PHE A 513 10.05 25.69 15.02
C PHE A 513 11.31 25.28 15.77
N MET A 514 11.63 23.99 15.72
CA MET A 514 12.78 23.41 16.40
C MET A 514 13.97 23.23 15.44
N ILE A 515 15.01 24.03 15.65
CA ILE A 515 16.30 23.91 14.95
C ILE A 515 17.00 22.65 15.43
N GLY A 516 17.53 21.84 14.51
CA GLY A 516 18.08 20.54 14.88
C GLY A 516 17.02 19.48 15.17
N GLY A 517 15.77 19.71 14.73
CA GLY A 517 14.69 18.72 14.63
C GLY A 517 13.83 18.51 15.87
N ALA A 518 12.64 17.93 15.70
CA ALA A 518 11.67 17.64 16.77
C ALA A 518 11.56 16.14 17.01
N THR A 519 10.93 15.74 18.11
CA THR A 519 10.63 14.33 18.41
C THR A 519 9.12 14.08 18.40
N TYR A 520 8.72 12.81 18.26
CA TYR A 520 7.31 12.45 18.43
C TYR A 520 6.82 12.62 19.88
N GLU A 521 7.70 12.63 20.88
CA GLU A 521 7.35 12.96 22.26
C GLU A 521 6.87 14.41 22.39
N GLU A 522 7.60 15.35 21.79
CA GLU A 522 7.21 16.77 21.75
C GLU A 522 5.96 17.00 20.91
N ALA A 523 5.85 16.30 19.78
CA ALA A 523 4.64 16.34 18.96
C ALA A 523 3.41 15.84 19.74
N ARG A 524 3.58 14.80 20.57
CA ARG A 524 2.53 14.31 21.47
C ARG A 524 2.16 15.37 22.52
N THR A 525 3.12 16.04 23.14
CA THR A 525 2.85 17.14 24.07
C THR A 525 2.01 18.23 23.40
N VAL A 526 2.37 18.63 22.19
CA VAL A 526 1.61 19.63 21.40
C VAL A 526 0.21 19.13 21.04
N ALA A 527 0.07 17.87 20.62
CA ALA A 527 -1.21 17.28 20.28
C ALA A 527 -2.16 17.20 21.49
N LEU A 528 -1.66 16.80 22.66
CA LEU A 528 -2.44 16.73 23.90
C LEU A 528 -2.89 18.12 24.36
N LEU A 529 -1.99 19.13 24.33
CA LEU A 529 -2.35 20.51 24.65
C LEU A 529 -3.44 21.05 23.72
N ASN A 530 -3.37 20.73 22.41
CA ASN A 530 -4.41 21.09 21.45
C ASN A 530 -5.75 20.39 21.75
N GLN A 531 -5.75 19.11 22.16
CA GLN A 531 -6.97 18.38 22.53
C GLN A 531 -7.62 18.95 23.80
N GLU A 532 -6.81 19.29 24.81
CA GLU A 532 -7.30 19.96 26.03
C GLU A 532 -7.89 21.33 25.70
N SER A 533 -7.20 22.10 24.87
CA SER A 533 -7.64 23.45 24.45
C SER A 533 -8.93 23.42 23.63
N ALA A 534 -9.14 22.37 22.82
CA ALA A 534 -10.38 22.19 22.07
C ALA A 534 -11.59 21.91 22.99
N SER A 535 -11.36 21.31 24.16
CA SER A 535 -12.42 21.02 25.14
C SER A 535 -12.83 22.23 25.98
N SER A 536 -11.92 23.19 26.21
CA SER A 536 -12.15 24.42 26.99
C SER A 536 -12.63 25.60 26.14
N GLY A 537 -12.51 25.54 24.81
CA GLY A 537 -13.05 26.51 23.85
C GLY A 537 -12.40 27.91 23.86
N MET A 538 -11.38 28.14 24.69
CA MET A 538 -10.82 29.48 24.94
C MET A 538 -9.28 29.53 24.87
N ASP A 539 -8.65 28.45 24.42
CA ASP A 539 -7.21 28.20 24.54
C ASP A 539 -6.49 28.12 23.17
N PRO A 540 -5.16 28.35 23.13
CA PRO A 540 -4.41 28.56 21.90
C PRO A 540 -4.22 27.31 21.04
N ILE A 541 -4.21 27.50 19.71
CA ILE A 541 -3.92 26.43 18.75
C ILE A 541 -2.43 26.43 18.42
N LEU A 542 -1.78 25.30 18.69
CA LEU A 542 -0.35 25.07 18.50
C LEU A 542 -0.06 24.33 17.20
N GLN A 543 1.05 24.71 16.55
CA GLN A 543 1.67 23.99 15.45
C GLN A 543 3.14 23.75 15.77
N CYS A 544 3.61 22.51 15.61
CA CYS A 544 5.00 22.14 15.79
C CYS A 544 5.65 21.87 14.44
N GLY A 545 6.81 22.48 14.23
CA GLY A 545 7.60 22.41 13.01
C GLY A 545 9.04 22.05 13.32
N CYS A 546 9.67 21.36 12.37
CA CYS A 546 11.07 20.96 12.52
C CYS A 546 11.75 20.74 11.17
N HIS A 547 13.09 20.64 11.19
CA HIS A 547 13.87 20.24 10.02
C HIS A 547 13.60 18.78 9.63
N LEU A 548 13.61 17.93 10.65
CA LEU A 548 13.40 16.50 10.60
C LEU A 548 12.79 16.05 11.93
N ILE A 549 12.00 14.98 11.89
CA ILE A 549 11.60 14.26 13.11
C ILE A 549 12.68 13.24 13.42
N TYR A 550 13.29 13.37 14.59
CA TYR A 550 14.36 12.50 15.02
C TYR A 550 13.85 11.31 15.86
N SER A 551 14.38 10.14 15.52
CA SER A 551 14.63 9.04 16.44
C SER A 551 15.96 9.28 17.18
N CYS A 552 16.23 8.54 18.24
CA CYS A 552 17.52 8.62 18.94
C CYS A 552 18.68 8.34 17.99
N PHE A 553 18.55 7.32 17.15
CA PHE A 553 19.58 6.96 16.18
C PHE A 553 19.87 8.11 15.21
N SER A 554 18.84 8.64 14.58
CA SER A 554 19.00 9.73 13.60
C SER A 554 19.51 11.03 14.24
N TYR A 555 19.17 11.31 15.50
CA TYR A 555 19.68 12.49 16.21
C TYR A 555 21.19 12.40 16.47
N VAL A 556 21.65 11.26 17.00
CA VAL A 556 23.08 11.04 17.25
C VAL A 556 23.86 10.99 15.93
N GLU A 557 23.32 10.40 14.87
CA GLU A 557 23.96 10.41 13.55
C GLU A 557 24.06 11.81 12.94
N MET A 558 23.06 12.67 13.14
CA MET A 558 23.16 14.09 12.78
C MET A 558 24.33 14.74 13.53
N ILE A 559 24.45 14.53 14.84
CA ILE A 559 25.53 15.10 15.65
C ILE A 559 26.89 14.51 15.25
N ARG A 560 26.98 13.20 14.97
CA ARG A 560 28.19 12.52 14.49
C ARG A 560 28.68 13.15 13.18
N THR A 561 27.76 13.34 12.24
CA THR A 561 28.04 13.92 10.93
C THR A 561 28.46 15.39 11.05
N ALA A 562 27.76 16.16 11.89
CA ALA A 562 28.11 17.56 12.15
C ALA A 562 29.46 17.71 12.87
N ALA A 563 29.80 16.80 13.77
CA ALA A 563 31.07 16.84 14.50
C ALA A 563 32.29 16.70 13.56
N ALA A 564 32.12 16.02 12.43
CA ALA A 564 33.20 15.88 11.45
C ALA A 564 33.61 17.21 10.78
N SER A 565 32.73 18.22 10.74
CA SER A 565 33.05 19.55 10.23
C SER A 565 33.53 20.53 11.32
N PHE A 566 33.45 20.13 12.59
CA PHE A 566 33.84 20.96 13.73
C PHE A 566 35.34 20.85 14.05
N PRO A 567 35.92 21.81 14.78
CA PRO A 567 37.31 21.72 15.22
C PRO A 567 37.57 20.48 16.06
N GLY A 568 38.78 19.90 15.96
CA GLY A 568 39.17 18.67 16.67
C GLY A 568 38.97 18.72 18.19
N SER A 569 38.97 19.92 18.79
CA SER A 569 38.68 20.16 20.20
C SER A 569 37.29 19.68 20.63
N VAL A 570 36.32 19.52 19.72
CA VAL A 570 34.98 19.00 20.04
C VAL A 570 35.02 17.55 20.53
N TYR A 571 36.07 16.80 20.16
CA TYR A 571 36.30 15.42 20.57
C TYR A 571 37.18 15.31 21.82
N GLU A 572 37.64 16.42 22.36
CA GLU A 572 38.43 16.49 23.58
C GLU A 572 37.52 16.73 24.79
N PRO A 573 37.92 16.29 25.99
CA PRO A 573 37.16 16.59 27.19
C PRO A 573 36.99 18.10 27.39
N PRO A 574 35.82 18.58 27.85
CA PRO A 574 35.59 20.00 28.10
C PRO A 574 36.67 20.59 29.01
N PRO A 575 37.05 21.88 28.85
CA PRO A 575 38.18 22.49 29.58
C PRO A 575 38.09 22.35 31.11
N GLU A 576 36.88 22.41 31.68
CA GLU A 576 36.65 22.25 33.13
C GLU A 576 36.76 20.80 33.63
N SER A 577 36.71 19.82 32.72
CA SER A 577 36.75 18.37 32.99
C SER A 577 38.06 17.70 32.57
N ALA A 578 38.97 18.45 31.92
CA ALA A 578 40.17 17.93 31.26
C ALA A 578 41.15 17.20 32.20
N ASN A 579 41.18 17.55 33.50
CA ASN A 579 42.06 16.89 34.48
C ASN A 579 41.60 15.48 34.90
N ASN A 580 40.35 15.09 34.64
CA ASN A 580 39.74 13.85 35.13
C ASN A 580 39.26 12.90 34.03
N MET A 581 39.41 13.24 32.75
CA MET A 581 38.87 12.47 31.61
C MET A 581 39.98 11.99 30.65
N PRO A 582 39.94 10.72 30.18
CA PRO A 582 40.97 10.16 29.31
C PRO A 582 40.95 10.77 27.90
N SER A 583 42.13 10.97 27.30
CA SER A 583 42.25 11.35 25.89
C SER A 583 42.12 10.12 24.98
N LEU A 584 41.13 10.13 24.08
CA LEU A 584 40.88 9.04 23.13
C LEU A 584 41.57 9.32 21.78
N ASN A 585 42.91 9.18 21.73
CA ASN A 585 43.70 9.37 20.51
C ASN A 585 43.59 8.17 19.55
N LEU A 586 43.27 8.42 18.27
CA LEU A 586 43.34 7.41 17.19
C LEU A 586 44.78 7.35 16.64
N ASN A 587 45.46 6.21 16.80
CA ASN A 587 46.56 5.81 15.92
C ASN A 587 46.02 4.73 14.97
N LEU A 588 45.73 5.12 13.73
CA LEU A 588 45.30 4.22 12.66
C LEU A 588 46.51 3.42 12.16
N GLY A 589 46.70 2.21 12.70
CA GLY A 589 47.67 1.24 12.18
C GLY A 589 47.10 0.50 10.97
N GLY A 590 47.71 0.70 9.80
CA GLY A 590 47.39 -0.04 8.58
C GLY A 590 47.72 -1.53 8.73
N VAL A 591 46.78 -2.38 8.35
CA VAL A 591 46.96 -3.84 8.29
C VAL A 591 47.68 -4.19 6.99
N ASN A 592 48.94 -4.61 7.09
CA ASN A 592 49.64 -5.32 6.02
C ASN A 592 49.11 -6.76 5.95
N THR A 593 48.46 -7.11 4.85
CA THR A 593 48.26 -8.52 4.48
C THR A 593 49.57 -9.08 3.96
N MET A 594 50.22 -9.96 4.73
CA MET A 594 51.38 -10.72 4.28
C MET A 594 50.98 -11.70 3.17
N GLU A 595 51.82 -11.75 2.13
CA GLU A 595 51.89 -12.85 1.18
C GLU A 595 52.22 -14.15 1.93
N ASP A 596 51.33 -15.14 1.86
CA ASP A 596 51.65 -16.50 2.30
C ASP A 596 51.86 -17.42 1.10
N VAL A 597 53.04 -18.03 1.11
CA VAL A 597 53.62 -18.93 0.13
C VAL A 597 52.71 -20.16 -0.09
N LYS A 598 52.24 -20.37 -1.33
CA LYS A 598 51.52 -21.58 -1.75
C LYS A 598 52.43 -22.81 -1.68
N VAL A 599 52.24 -23.64 -0.65
CA VAL A 599 52.82 -24.99 -0.59
C VAL A 599 51.87 -25.98 -1.26
N LYS A 600 52.37 -26.76 -2.22
CA LYS A 600 51.58 -27.79 -2.93
C LYS A 600 51.30 -28.99 -2.01
N THR A 601 50.02 -29.27 -1.72
CA THR A 601 49.58 -30.43 -0.93
C THR A 601 48.87 -31.46 -1.82
N ARG A 602 49.02 -32.77 -1.55
CA ARG A 602 48.33 -33.85 -2.30
C ARG A 602 46.80 -33.79 -2.13
N THR A 603 46.33 -33.29 -0.99
CA THR A 603 44.91 -33.02 -0.70
C THR A 603 44.34 -31.88 -1.56
N GLY A 604 45.11 -30.82 -1.83
CA GLY A 604 44.69 -29.74 -2.72
C GLY A 604 44.47 -30.21 -4.17
N ALA A 605 45.27 -31.17 -4.65
CA ALA A 605 45.09 -31.76 -5.99
C ALA A 605 43.78 -32.57 -6.11
N PHE A 606 43.41 -33.33 -5.06
CA PHE A 606 42.14 -34.05 -5.02
C PHE A 606 40.93 -33.10 -4.96
N LEU A 607 41.00 -32.06 -4.12
CA LEU A 607 39.96 -31.03 -4.05
C LEU A 607 39.78 -30.31 -5.39
N THR A 608 40.87 -30.02 -6.11
CA THR A 608 40.82 -29.38 -7.43
C THR A 608 40.10 -30.26 -8.46
N LEU A 609 40.36 -31.57 -8.47
CA LEU A 609 39.67 -32.51 -9.36
C LEU A 609 38.17 -32.64 -9.02
N LEU A 610 37.83 -32.66 -7.73
CA LEU A 610 36.45 -32.70 -7.27
C LEU A 610 35.69 -31.42 -7.63
N SER A 611 36.31 -30.25 -7.41
CA SER A 611 35.76 -28.95 -7.80
C SER A 611 35.55 -28.86 -9.31
N ALA A 612 36.49 -29.35 -10.13
CA ALA A 612 36.33 -29.38 -11.57
C ALA A 612 35.15 -30.26 -12.02
N ALA A 613 34.95 -31.42 -11.40
CA ALA A 613 33.80 -32.30 -11.68
C ALA A 613 32.46 -31.63 -11.31
N ILE A 614 32.40 -30.95 -10.16
CA ILE A 614 31.20 -30.21 -9.71
C ILE A 614 30.90 -29.04 -10.66
N ILE A 615 31.92 -28.27 -11.05
CA ILE A 615 31.78 -27.16 -12.01
C ILE A 615 31.21 -27.68 -13.33
N LEU A 616 31.73 -28.79 -13.86
CA LEU A 616 31.23 -29.39 -15.11
C LEU A 616 29.78 -29.87 -14.98
N ALA A 617 29.42 -30.50 -13.86
CA ALA A 617 28.06 -30.98 -13.64
C ALA A 617 27.04 -29.82 -13.55
N ILE A 618 27.33 -28.80 -12.72
CA ILE A 618 26.42 -27.67 -12.52
C ILE A 618 26.34 -26.79 -13.77
N SER A 619 27.48 -26.53 -14.44
CA SER A 619 27.47 -25.79 -15.71
C SER A 619 26.72 -26.54 -16.81
N GLY A 620 26.76 -27.88 -16.79
CA GLY A 620 25.94 -28.72 -17.66
C GLY A 620 24.45 -28.58 -17.38
N MET A 621 24.04 -28.58 -16.11
CA MET A 621 22.65 -28.32 -15.71
C MET A 621 22.18 -26.92 -16.13
N GLU A 622 23.02 -25.90 -15.95
CA GLU A 622 22.76 -24.52 -16.37
C GLU A 622 22.58 -24.43 -17.89
N PHE A 623 23.34 -25.19 -18.67
CA PHE A 623 23.19 -25.25 -20.12
C PHE A 623 21.85 -25.88 -20.54
N PHE A 624 21.40 -26.91 -19.83
CA PHE A 624 20.07 -27.49 -20.09
C PHE A 624 18.95 -26.52 -19.69
N ASP A 625 19.11 -25.77 -18.61
CA ASP A 625 18.14 -24.76 -18.17
C ASP A 625 18.06 -23.57 -19.15
N TYR A 626 19.20 -23.10 -19.65
CA TYR A 626 19.28 -22.08 -20.72
C TYR A 626 18.55 -22.50 -22.02
N ARG A 627 18.50 -23.81 -22.31
CA ARG A 627 17.79 -24.35 -23.48
C ARG A 627 16.31 -24.58 -23.22
N ARG A 628 15.85 -24.51 -21.97
CA ARG A 628 14.45 -24.69 -21.61
C ARG A 628 13.66 -23.41 -21.93
N VAL A 629 12.46 -23.59 -22.46
CA VAL A 629 11.48 -22.50 -22.61
C VAL A 629 10.63 -22.48 -21.36
N ASN A 630 10.57 -21.33 -20.70
CA ASN A 630 9.74 -21.12 -19.52
C ASN A 630 8.52 -20.27 -19.90
N ILE A 631 7.42 -20.44 -19.17
CA ILE A 631 6.20 -19.65 -19.37
C ILE A 631 6.04 -18.75 -18.15
N ASP A 632 6.25 -17.45 -18.35
CA ASP A 632 6.05 -16.44 -17.31
C ASP A 632 4.60 -15.95 -17.37
N THR A 633 3.92 -15.99 -16.23
CA THR A 633 2.53 -15.52 -16.10
C THR A 633 2.52 -14.18 -15.40
N SER A 634 1.99 -13.16 -16.06
CA SER A 634 1.84 -11.82 -15.51
C SER A 634 0.37 -11.39 -15.51
N ILE A 635 0.02 -10.53 -14.56
CA ILE A 635 -1.34 -10.02 -14.38
C ILE A 635 -1.35 -8.53 -14.69
N VAL A 636 -2.16 -8.13 -15.67
CA VAL A 636 -2.29 -6.74 -16.13
C VAL A 636 -3.76 -6.32 -16.07
N VAL A 637 -4.04 -5.02 -16.00
CA VAL A 637 -5.42 -4.51 -16.10
C VAL A 637 -5.90 -4.63 -17.54
N ASP A 638 -7.06 -5.26 -17.73
CA ASP A 638 -7.67 -5.40 -19.05
C ASP A 638 -8.25 -4.05 -19.52
N ARG A 639 -7.68 -3.49 -20.60
CA ARG A 639 -8.10 -2.21 -21.19
C ARG A 639 -9.16 -2.35 -22.29
N SER A 640 -9.51 -3.57 -22.69
CA SER A 640 -10.43 -3.87 -23.80
C SER A 640 -11.92 -3.79 -23.41
N ARG A 641 -12.30 -2.79 -22.60
CA ARG A 641 -13.70 -2.56 -22.22
C ARG A 641 -14.51 -2.06 -23.43
N GLY A 642 -15.59 -2.76 -23.76
CA GLY A 642 -16.49 -2.40 -24.87
C GLY A 642 -16.33 -3.26 -26.13
N GLU A 643 -15.40 -4.21 -26.15
CA GLU A 643 -15.32 -5.22 -27.21
C GLU A 643 -16.43 -6.27 -27.07
N LYS A 644 -16.68 -7.06 -28.13
CA LYS A 644 -17.59 -8.20 -28.10
C LYS A 644 -16.78 -9.49 -27.92
N LEU A 645 -17.36 -10.47 -27.24
CA LEU A 645 -16.81 -11.81 -27.08
C LEU A 645 -17.76 -12.85 -27.64
N THR A 646 -17.24 -14.02 -28.02
CA THR A 646 -18.03 -15.13 -28.54
C THR A 646 -18.21 -16.20 -27.47
N VAL A 647 -19.44 -16.58 -27.19
CA VAL A 647 -19.77 -17.72 -26.32
C VAL A 647 -20.12 -18.91 -27.21
N LYS A 648 -19.31 -19.96 -27.15
CA LYS A 648 -19.59 -21.24 -27.78
C LYS A 648 -20.31 -22.13 -26.76
N LEU A 649 -21.49 -22.62 -27.13
CA LEU A 649 -22.32 -23.44 -26.25
C LEU A 649 -22.85 -24.67 -26.98
N ASN A 650 -22.92 -25.80 -26.27
CA ASN A 650 -23.52 -27.05 -26.70
C ASN A 650 -24.21 -27.70 -25.49
N VAL A 651 -25.53 -27.59 -25.41
CA VAL A 651 -26.33 -28.00 -24.24
C VAL A 651 -27.53 -28.83 -24.69
N THR A 652 -27.65 -30.04 -24.13
CA THR A 652 -28.74 -30.98 -24.40
C THR A 652 -29.75 -30.97 -23.28
N PHE A 653 -31.03 -30.77 -23.63
CA PHE A 653 -32.21 -30.88 -22.76
C PHE A 653 -33.04 -32.11 -23.18
N PRO A 654 -32.96 -33.25 -22.48
CA PRO A 654 -33.59 -34.50 -22.93
C PRO A 654 -35.13 -34.50 -22.93
N ARG A 655 -35.77 -33.62 -22.15
CA ARG A 655 -37.23 -33.63 -21.92
C ARG A 655 -37.90 -32.26 -22.18
N VAL A 656 -37.24 -31.43 -22.98
CA VAL A 656 -37.73 -30.11 -23.41
C VAL A 656 -37.76 -30.06 -24.95
N PRO A 657 -38.93 -29.86 -25.56
CA PRO A 657 -39.05 -29.75 -27.02
C PRO A 657 -38.30 -28.53 -27.57
N CYS A 658 -37.63 -28.67 -28.73
CA CYS A 658 -36.87 -27.57 -29.34
C CYS A 658 -37.70 -26.33 -29.68
N TYR A 659 -38.98 -26.52 -29.99
CA TYR A 659 -39.90 -25.43 -30.29
C TYR A 659 -40.20 -24.55 -29.05
N LEU A 660 -40.16 -25.12 -27.84
CA LEU A 660 -40.44 -24.41 -26.59
C LEU A 660 -39.20 -23.78 -25.96
N LEU A 661 -38.00 -24.20 -26.33
CA LEU A 661 -36.76 -23.71 -25.72
C LEU A 661 -36.29 -22.43 -26.41
N SER A 662 -36.32 -21.30 -25.69
CA SER A 662 -35.75 -20.02 -26.14
C SER A 662 -34.34 -19.82 -25.58
N LEU A 663 -33.49 -19.15 -26.36
CA LEU A 663 -32.16 -18.70 -25.95
C LEU A 663 -32.15 -17.17 -26.01
N ASP A 664 -32.04 -16.55 -24.85
CA ASP A 664 -32.02 -15.11 -24.72
C ASP A 664 -30.73 -14.66 -24.04
N VAL A 665 -30.25 -13.48 -24.42
CA VAL A 665 -29.08 -12.84 -23.82
C VAL A 665 -29.48 -11.45 -23.33
N MET A 666 -29.13 -11.13 -22.09
CA MET A 666 -29.35 -9.82 -21.49
C MET A 666 -28.04 -9.32 -20.86
N ASP A 667 -27.65 -8.09 -21.18
CA ASP A 667 -26.51 -7.46 -20.52
C ASP A 667 -26.93 -6.30 -19.60
N ILE A 668 -25.99 -5.83 -18.77
CA ILE A 668 -26.22 -4.69 -17.87
C ILE A 668 -26.41 -3.35 -18.59
N SER A 669 -26.05 -3.25 -19.87
CA SER A 669 -26.29 -2.05 -20.69
C SER A 669 -27.74 -1.95 -21.15
N GLY A 670 -28.53 -3.00 -20.93
CA GLY A 670 -29.92 -3.11 -21.36
C GLY A 670 -30.07 -3.61 -22.79
N GLU A 671 -28.99 -4.04 -23.45
CA GLU A 671 -29.07 -4.74 -24.73
C GLU A 671 -29.61 -6.15 -24.47
N VAL A 672 -30.71 -6.48 -25.14
CA VAL A 672 -31.37 -7.78 -25.04
C VAL A 672 -31.47 -8.37 -26.44
N GLN A 673 -30.95 -9.57 -26.62
CA GLN A 673 -31.15 -10.37 -27.82
C GLN A 673 -32.08 -11.53 -27.46
N THR A 674 -33.32 -11.50 -27.97
CA THR A 674 -34.34 -12.53 -27.71
C THR A 674 -34.38 -13.57 -28.82
N ASP A 675 -34.54 -14.85 -28.48
CA ASP A 675 -34.59 -16.01 -29.38
C ASP A 675 -33.48 -15.99 -30.45
N VAL A 676 -32.22 -15.91 -29.99
CA VAL A 676 -31.04 -15.85 -30.86
C VAL A 676 -30.97 -17.09 -31.74
N SER A 677 -31.31 -16.94 -33.02
CA SER A 677 -31.33 -18.00 -34.02
C SER A 677 -30.18 -17.90 -35.03
N HIS A 678 -29.53 -16.74 -35.12
CA HIS A 678 -28.35 -16.55 -35.95
C HIS A 678 -27.14 -17.26 -35.32
N ASN A 679 -26.53 -18.21 -36.05
CA ASN A 679 -25.38 -19.03 -35.62
C ASN A 679 -25.63 -20.03 -34.48
N VAL A 680 -26.90 -20.34 -34.20
CA VAL A 680 -27.33 -21.35 -33.21
C VAL A 680 -28.25 -22.36 -33.89
N MET A 681 -27.92 -23.65 -33.77
CA MET A 681 -28.68 -24.75 -34.34
C MET A 681 -29.38 -25.53 -33.23
N LYS A 682 -30.71 -25.65 -33.33
CA LYS A 682 -31.52 -26.52 -32.45
C LYS A 682 -31.76 -27.85 -33.16
N SER A 683 -31.34 -28.96 -32.56
CA SER A 683 -31.50 -30.31 -33.11
C SER A 683 -32.48 -31.11 -32.26
N ARG A 684 -33.53 -31.64 -32.89
CA ARG A 684 -34.55 -32.48 -32.21
C ARG A 684 -33.96 -33.82 -31.81
N LEU A 685 -34.26 -34.28 -30.60
CA LEU A 685 -33.80 -35.54 -30.04
C LEU A 685 -35.01 -36.44 -29.70
N ASN A 686 -34.89 -37.74 -30.01
CA ASN A 686 -35.84 -38.75 -29.55
C ASN A 686 -35.70 -39.01 -28.04
N GLU A 687 -36.62 -39.79 -27.47
CA GLU A 687 -36.62 -40.20 -26.05
C GLU A 687 -35.31 -40.89 -25.60
N ASP A 688 -34.61 -41.56 -26.53
CA ASP A 688 -33.30 -42.19 -26.31
C ASP A 688 -32.10 -41.23 -26.43
N GLY A 689 -32.33 -39.93 -26.66
CA GLY A 689 -31.29 -38.91 -26.81
C GLY A 689 -30.56 -38.94 -28.16
N THR A 690 -31.08 -39.66 -29.15
CA THR A 690 -30.54 -39.70 -30.52
C THR A 690 -31.16 -38.61 -31.40
N PRO A 691 -30.38 -37.95 -32.27
CA PRO A 691 -30.90 -36.91 -33.15
C PRO A 691 -31.83 -37.51 -34.21
N VAL A 692 -32.99 -36.87 -34.42
CA VAL A 692 -33.95 -37.29 -35.44
C VAL A 692 -33.40 -36.98 -36.84
N PRO A 693 -33.28 -37.95 -37.76
CA PRO A 693 -32.84 -37.69 -39.13
C PRO A 693 -33.79 -36.70 -39.82
N SER A 694 -33.25 -35.76 -40.62
CA SER A 694 -33.99 -34.70 -41.36
C SER A 694 -34.60 -33.55 -40.55
N ALA A 695 -34.19 -33.33 -39.29
CA ALA A 695 -34.77 -32.32 -38.40
C ALA A 695 -33.80 -31.17 -38.00
N GLN A 696 -33.00 -30.65 -38.93
CA GLN A 696 -32.22 -29.43 -38.67
C GLN A 696 -33.11 -28.19 -38.84
N SER A 697 -33.35 -27.47 -37.75
CA SER A 697 -34.23 -26.30 -37.68
C SER A 697 -33.79 -25.07 -38.51
N SER A 698 -32.65 -25.15 -39.21
CA SER A 698 -32.22 -24.10 -40.15
C SER A 698 -33.15 -23.96 -41.36
N GLU A 699 -34.01 -24.94 -41.64
CA GLU A 699 -34.90 -24.94 -42.82
C GLU A 699 -36.37 -24.62 -42.51
N LEU A 700 -36.76 -24.41 -41.25
CA LEU A 700 -38.17 -24.15 -40.89
C LEU A 700 -38.69 -22.77 -41.33
N ARG A 701 -37.82 -21.90 -41.87
CA ARG A 701 -38.24 -20.66 -42.52
C ARG A 701 -38.79 -20.92 -43.94
N ASN A 702 -38.33 -21.98 -44.62
CA ASN A 702 -38.66 -22.22 -46.02
C ASN A 702 -40.03 -22.91 -46.25
N ASP A 703 -40.55 -23.69 -45.30
CA ASP A 703 -41.83 -24.38 -45.50
C ASP A 703 -43.05 -23.48 -45.23
N ILE A 704 -42.92 -22.52 -44.31
CA ILE A 704 -43.95 -21.49 -44.04
C ILE A 704 -43.99 -20.45 -45.16
N ASP A 705 -42.83 -20.05 -45.69
CA ASP A 705 -42.76 -19.16 -46.85
C ASP A 705 -43.32 -19.85 -48.12
N ARG A 706 -43.11 -21.16 -48.30
CA ARG A 706 -43.74 -21.95 -49.39
C ARG A 706 -45.26 -22.07 -49.24
N LEU A 707 -45.79 -22.21 -48.02
CA LEU A 707 -47.22 -22.22 -47.73
C LEU A 707 -47.86 -20.82 -47.89
N ASN A 708 -47.13 -19.77 -47.55
CA ASN A 708 -47.54 -18.38 -47.75
C ASN A 708 -47.48 -17.95 -49.23
N GLU A 709 -46.53 -18.45 -50.02
CA GLU A 709 -46.49 -18.26 -51.47
C GLU A 709 -47.65 -18.98 -52.19
N GLN A 710 -48.11 -20.12 -51.69
CA GLN A 710 -49.33 -20.79 -52.18
C GLN A 710 -50.63 -20.01 -51.87
N ARG A 711 -50.60 -19.11 -50.88
CA ARG A 711 -51.73 -18.23 -50.52
C ARG A 711 -51.62 -16.86 -51.18
N GLN A 712 -51.58 -16.79 -52.52
CA GLN A 712 -51.70 -15.51 -53.24
C GLN A 712 -53.07 -15.32 -53.89
N ASN A 713 -53.94 -14.57 -53.19
CA ASN A 713 -54.65 -13.37 -53.68
C ASN A 713 -55.73 -12.96 -52.66
N GLY A 714 -55.41 -12.00 -51.79
CA GLY A 714 -56.42 -11.30 -50.96
C GLY A 714 -56.79 -11.94 -49.61
N TYR A 715 -56.04 -12.93 -49.10
CA TYR A 715 -56.25 -13.44 -47.74
C TYR A 715 -55.70 -12.45 -46.71
N CYS A 716 -56.59 -11.93 -45.87
CA CYS A 716 -56.27 -11.08 -44.73
C CYS A 716 -56.92 -11.72 -43.50
N GLY A 717 -56.12 -12.44 -42.71
CA GLY A 717 -56.63 -13.12 -41.52
C GLY A 717 -56.93 -12.12 -40.39
N SER A 718 -57.99 -12.40 -39.62
CA SER A 718 -58.36 -11.60 -38.45
C SER A 718 -57.30 -11.74 -37.35
N CYS A 719 -56.92 -10.63 -36.73
CA CYS A 719 -56.07 -10.62 -35.54
C CYS A 719 -56.85 -10.86 -34.23
N TYR A 720 -58.13 -11.28 -34.30
CA TYR A 720 -59.00 -11.63 -33.17
C TYR A 720 -59.01 -10.60 -32.02
N GLY A 721 -58.96 -9.31 -32.35
CA GLY A 721 -58.94 -8.21 -31.38
C GLY A 721 -57.57 -7.87 -30.81
N GLY A 722 -56.49 -8.53 -31.23
CA GLY A 722 -55.10 -8.12 -30.97
C GLY A 722 -54.73 -6.78 -31.64
N LEU A 723 -53.56 -6.25 -31.33
CA LEU A 723 -53.05 -5.01 -31.92
C LEU A 723 -52.46 -5.31 -33.31
N GLU A 724 -53.13 -4.83 -34.37
CA GLU A 724 -52.80 -5.18 -35.75
C GLU A 724 -51.39 -4.69 -36.16
N PRO A 725 -50.63 -5.50 -36.93
CA PRO A 725 -49.36 -5.07 -37.52
C PRO A 725 -49.55 -4.02 -38.63
N ALA A 726 -48.46 -3.40 -39.10
CA ALA A 726 -48.51 -2.27 -40.05
C ALA A 726 -49.22 -2.58 -41.40
N ASN A 727 -49.36 -3.85 -41.75
CA ASN A 727 -50.09 -4.38 -42.91
C ASN A 727 -51.58 -4.68 -42.63
N GLY A 728 -52.05 -4.51 -41.39
CA GLY A 728 -53.46 -4.65 -40.99
C GLY A 728 -54.02 -6.08 -40.96
N CYS A 729 -53.22 -7.09 -41.29
CA CYS A 729 -53.67 -8.47 -41.46
C CYS A 729 -52.77 -9.44 -40.69
N CYS A 730 -53.36 -10.38 -39.95
CA CYS A 730 -52.64 -11.47 -39.29
C CYS A 730 -52.79 -12.75 -40.11
N ASN A 731 -51.80 -13.05 -40.93
CA ASN A 731 -51.90 -14.13 -41.93
C ASN A 731 -51.35 -15.46 -41.44
N SER A 732 -50.42 -15.43 -40.47
CA SER A 732 -49.93 -16.61 -39.77
C SER A 732 -50.44 -16.69 -38.33
N CYS A 733 -50.39 -17.87 -37.75
CA CYS A 733 -50.69 -18.05 -36.32
C CYS A 733 -49.74 -17.22 -35.44
N GLU A 734 -48.49 -17.06 -35.88
CA GLU A 734 -47.50 -16.24 -35.19
C GLU A 734 -47.86 -14.74 -35.24
N ASP A 735 -48.44 -14.26 -36.34
CA ASP A 735 -48.93 -12.87 -36.44
C ASP A 735 -50.08 -12.60 -35.46
N VAL A 736 -51.02 -13.56 -35.32
CA VAL A 736 -52.13 -13.46 -34.35
C VAL A 736 -51.59 -13.47 -32.92
N ARG A 737 -50.64 -14.37 -32.63
CA ARG A 737 -49.97 -14.43 -31.32
C ARG A 737 -49.25 -13.13 -31.02
N GLN A 738 -48.51 -12.57 -31.99
CA GLN A 738 -47.79 -11.31 -31.83
C GLN A 738 -48.75 -10.12 -31.62
N ALA A 739 -49.90 -10.11 -32.30
CA ALA A 739 -50.93 -9.10 -32.11
C ALA A 739 -51.56 -9.16 -30.70
N TYR A 740 -51.81 -10.35 -30.16
CA TYR A 740 -52.28 -10.54 -28.78
C TYR A 740 -51.24 -10.07 -27.77
N VAL A 741 -49.98 -10.44 -28.01
CA VAL A 741 -48.83 -10.06 -27.19
C VAL A 741 -48.63 -8.54 -27.17
N ASN A 742 -48.70 -7.87 -28.32
CA ASN A 742 -48.60 -6.40 -28.43
C ASN A 742 -49.71 -5.68 -27.66
N ARG A 743 -50.87 -6.33 -27.48
CA ARG A 743 -52.01 -5.84 -26.70
C ARG A 743 -51.93 -6.21 -25.21
N GLY A 744 -50.95 -7.03 -24.81
CA GLY A 744 -50.77 -7.52 -23.44
C GLY A 744 -51.74 -8.64 -23.05
N TRP A 745 -52.27 -9.40 -24.02
CA TRP A 745 -53.16 -10.54 -23.79
C TRP A 745 -52.38 -11.86 -23.82
N SER A 746 -52.79 -12.83 -22.98
CA SER A 746 -52.29 -14.21 -23.02
C SER A 746 -52.91 -14.99 -24.17
N PHE A 747 -52.12 -15.81 -24.86
CA PHE A 747 -52.53 -16.66 -25.96
C PHE A 747 -52.86 -18.07 -25.46
N SER A 748 -54.04 -18.21 -24.85
CA SER A 748 -54.41 -19.42 -24.09
C SER A 748 -55.19 -20.48 -24.85
N ASN A 749 -55.70 -20.19 -26.06
CA ASN A 749 -56.48 -21.16 -26.84
C ASN A 749 -56.12 -21.16 -28.34
N PRO A 750 -55.02 -21.81 -28.75
CA PRO A 750 -54.58 -21.89 -30.15
C PRO A 750 -55.61 -22.55 -31.07
N ASP A 751 -56.41 -23.48 -30.52
CA ASP A 751 -57.40 -24.24 -31.28
C ASP A 751 -58.62 -23.40 -31.71
N SER A 752 -58.77 -22.20 -31.16
CA SER A 752 -59.81 -21.23 -31.55
C SER A 752 -59.43 -20.31 -32.71
N VAL A 753 -58.17 -20.36 -33.15
CA VAL A 753 -57.58 -19.47 -34.16
C VAL A 753 -57.36 -20.25 -35.44
N GLU A 754 -58.03 -19.82 -36.52
CA GLU A 754 -58.04 -20.51 -37.82
C GLU A 754 -56.63 -20.68 -38.39
N GLN A 755 -55.79 -19.64 -38.26
CA GLN A 755 -54.41 -19.65 -38.74
C GLN A 755 -53.58 -20.74 -38.04
N CYS A 756 -53.82 -20.99 -36.75
CA CYS A 756 -53.09 -21.97 -35.93
C CYS A 756 -53.50 -23.41 -36.21
N VAL A 757 -54.81 -23.64 -36.40
CA VAL A 757 -55.37 -24.93 -36.77
C VAL A 757 -54.89 -25.34 -38.17
N ASN A 758 -54.90 -24.39 -39.12
CA ASN A 758 -54.47 -24.64 -40.50
C ASN A 758 -52.96 -24.86 -40.63
N GLU A 759 -52.13 -24.28 -39.76
CA GLU A 759 -50.68 -24.50 -39.72
C GLU A 759 -50.26 -25.80 -39.01
N GLY A 760 -51.22 -26.51 -38.41
CA GLY A 760 -50.99 -27.73 -37.64
C GLY A 760 -50.16 -27.49 -36.38
N TRP A 761 -50.24 -26.29 -35.78
CA TRP A 761 -49.40 -25.93 -34.63
C TRP A 761 -49.64 -26.87 -33.44
N SER A 762 -50.90 -27.07 -33.04
CA SER A 762 -51.27 -27.94 -31.92
C SER A 762 -50.87 -29.40 -32.14
N GLU A 763 -50.88 -29.87 -33.39
CA GLU A 763 -50.46 -31.23 -33.76
C GLU A 763 -48.94 -31.40 -33.67
N LYS A 764 -48.17 -30.45 -34.23
CA LYS A 764 -46.69 -30.41 -34.13
C LYS A 764 -46.20 -30.35 -32.69
N LEU A 765 -46.92 -29.65 -31.81
CA LEU A 765 -46.58 -29.54 -30.39
C LEU A 765 -46.82 -30.85 -29.63
N ARG A 766 -47.89 -31.59 -29.98
CA ARG A 766 -48.22 -32.90 -29.40
C ARG A 766 -47.30 -34.01 -29.90
N GLU A 767 -46.91 -33.97 -31.17
CA GLU A 767 -45.91 -34.89 -31.74
C GLU A 767 -44.54 -34.76 -31.07
N GLN A 768 -44.14 -33.53 -30.71
CA GLN A 768 -42.85 -33.25 -30.07
C GLN A 768 -42.87 -33.36 -28.54
N ALA A 769 -44.00 -33.74 -27.93
CA ALA A 769 -44.16 -33.70 -26.47
C ALA A 769 -43.25 -34.68 -25.70
N HIS A 770 -42.77 -35.73 -26.37
CA HIS A 770 -41.84 -36.72 -25.82
C HIS A 770 -40.38 -36.53 -26.29
N GLU A 771 -40.10 -35.44 -27.01
CA GLU A 771 -38.79 -35.16 -27.59
C GLU A 771 -37.94 -34.25 -26.69
N GLY A 772 -36.62 -34.35 -26.88
CA GLY A 772 -35.63 -33.45 -26.32
C GLY A 772 -35.06 -32.48 -27.36
N CYS A 773 -34.23 -31.56 -26.90
CA CYS A 773 -33.54 -30.60 -27.74
C CYS A 773 -32.06 -30.49 -27.41
N ASN A 774 -31.22 -30.55 -28.43
CA ASN A 774 -29.84 -30.07 -28.34
C ASN A 774 -29.72 -28.67 -28.94
N ILE A 775 -29.17 -27.72 -28.20
CA ILE A 775 -28.83 -26.39 -28.69
C ILE A 775 -27.31 -26.27 -28.77
N ALA A 776 -26.80 -26.10 -29.99
CA ALA A 776 -25.38 -25.92 -30.24
C ALA A 776 -25.13 -24.71 -31.15
N GLY A 777 -24.18 -23.85 -30.80
CA GLY A 777 -23.89 -22.66 -31.58
C GLY A 777 -22.89 -21.69 -30.96
N ARG A 778 -22.71 -20.57 -31.64
CA ARG A 778 -21.88 -19.44 -31.19
C ARG A 778 -22.73 -18.19 -31.06
N VAL A 779 -22.69 -17.57 -29.89
CA VAL A 779 -23.46 -16.37 -29.56
C VAL A 779 -22.48 -15.22 -29.30
N ARG A 780 -22.69 -14.09 -29.98
CA ARG A 780 -21.82 -12.91 -29.81
C ARG A 780 -22.42 -11.97 -28.77
N VAL A 781 -21.72 -11.80 -27.65
CA VAL A 781 -22.18 -10.99 -26.51
C VAL A 781 -21.22 -9.85 -26.22
N ASN A 782 -21.69 -8.80 -25.57
CA ASN A 782 -20.82 -7.69 -25.15
C ASN A 782 -19.91 -8.12 -24.00
N LYS A 783 -18.68 -7.60 -23.96
CA LYS A 783 -17.71 -7.83 -22.87
C LYS A 783 -18.02 -6.98 -21.64
N VAL A 784 -19.19 -7.22 -21.09
CA VAL A 784 -19.72 -6.64 -19.86
C VAL A 784 -20.43 -7.73 -19.07
N VAL A 785 -20.88 -7.42 -17.85
CA VAL A 785 -21.68 -8.36 -17.06
C VAL A 785 -22.98 -8.68 -17.81
N GLY A 786 -23.33 -9.95 -17.90
CA GLY A 786 -24.53 -10.39 -18.61
C GLY A 786 -25.06 -11.73 -18.14
N ASN A 787 -26.20 -12.11 -18.70
CA ASN A 787 -26.89 -13.37 -18.43
C ASN A 787 -27.35 -13.97 -19.76
N ILE A 788 -27.09 -15.26 -19.94
CA ILE A 788 -27.67 -16.08 -21.00
C ILE A 788 -28.71 -17.00 -20.34
N HIS A 789 -29.98 -16.92 -20.73
CA HIS A 789 -31.01 -17.78 -20.16
C HIS A 789 -31.68 -18.65 -21.22
N LEU A 790 -31.84 -19.92 -20.85
CA LEU A 790 -32.51 -20.98 -21.59
C LEU A 790 -33.79 -21.34 -20.84
N SER A 791 -34.93 -20.90 -21.36
CA SER A 791 -36.22 -20.96 -20.66
C SER A 791 -37.37 -21.44 -21.57
N PRO A 792 -38.48 -21.94 -21.01
CA PRO A 792 -39.65 -22.32 -21.79
C PRO A 792 -40.42 -21.08 -22.26
N GLY A 793 -40.70 -21.01 -23.56
CA GLY A 793 -41.48 -19.95 -24.19
C GLY A 793 -40.64 -18.78 -24.71
N ARG A 794 -41.22 -18.00 -25.62
CA ARG A 794 -40.63 -16.74 -26.11
C ARG A 794 -40.85 -15.66 -25.06
N SER A 795 -39.78 -15.04 -24.56
CA SER A 795 -39.86 -14.00 -23.55
C SER A 795 -40.46 -12.70 -24.14
N PHE A 796 -41.47 -12.14 -23.48
CA PHE A 796 -42.02 -10.83 -23.81
C PHE A 796 -42.06 -9.95 -22.57
N ARG A 797 -41.67 -8.67 -22.72
CA ARG A 797 -41.78 -7.66 -21.66
C ARG A 797 -42.77 -6.58 -22.08
N SER A 798 -43.78 -6.35 -21.25
CA SER A 798 -44.56 -5.11 -21.24
C SER A 798 -44.47 -4.49 -19.84
N ASN A 799 -44.11 -3.20 -19.80
CA ASN A 799 -44.06 -2.32 -18.61
C ASN A 799 -43.87 -3.00 -17.24
N ALA A 800 -42.60 -3.28 -16.92
CA ALA A 800 -42.09 -3.68 -15.61
C ALA A 800 -42.49 -5.07 -15.05
N GLN A 801 -43.28 -5.87 -15.77
CA GLN A 801 -43.50 -7.29 -15.42
C GLN A 801 -43.32 -8.20 -16.65
N THR A 802 -42.39 -9.16 -16.55
CA THR A 802 -42.24 -10.21 -17.56
C THR A 802 -43.36 -11.23 -17.33
N MET A 803 -44.44 -11.13 -18.10
CA MET A 803 -45.53 -12.11 -18.07
C MET A 803 -45.19 -13.25 -19.02
N TYR A 804 -44.87 -14.43 -18.47
CA TYR A 804 -44.63 -15.62 -19.27
C TYR A 804 -45.96 -16.34 -19.47
N ASP A 805 -46.34 -16.52 -20.73
CA ASP A 805 -47.42 -17.42 -21.11
C ASP A 805 -46.84 -18.83 -21.03
N LEU A 806 -46.86 -19.42 -19.83
CA LEU A 806 -46.64 -20.86 -19.68
C LEU A 806 -47.77 -21.53 -20.44
N VAL A 807 -47.45 -21.92 -21.67
CA VAL A 807 -48.32 -22.65 -22.59
C VAL A 807 -49.11 -23.69 -21.78
N PRO A 808 -50.46 -23.66 -21.77
CA PRO A 808 -51.32 -24.47 -20.90
C PRO A 808 -51.03 -25.99 -20.93
N TYR A 809 -50.37 -26.43 -22.00
CA TYR A 809 -49.95 -27.81 -22.26
C TYR A 809 -48.95 -28.38 -21.23
N LEU A 810 -48.29 -27.55 -20.41
CA LEU A 810 -47.48 -28.05 -19.28
C LEU A 810 -48.31 -28.50 -18.07
N LYS A 811 -49.61 -28.21 -18.02
CA LYS A 811 -50.46 -28.47 -16.83
C LYS A 811 -51.34 -29.72 -16.91
N GLU A 812 -51.69 -30.23 -18.10
CA GLU A 812 -52.80 -31.20 -18.22
C GLU A 812 -52.50 -32.51 -18.97
N ASP A 813 -51.40 -32.64 -19.71
CA ASP A 813 -51.01 -33.93 -20.30
C ASP A 813 -49.99 -34.59 -19.38
N GLY A 814 -50.14 -35.89 -19.06
CA GLY A 814 -49.30 -36.66 -18.14
C GLY A 814 -47.80 -36.80 -18.47
N ASN A 815 -47.23 -35.87 -19.24
CA ASN A 815 -45.83 -35.78 -19.67
C ASN A 815 -44.97 -35.05 -18.62
N ARG A 816 -43.92 -35.73 -18.16
CA ARG A 816 -42.97 -35.20 -17.17
C ARG A 816 -41.89 -34.33 -17.84
N HIS A 817 -42.22 -33.08 -18.16
CA HIS A 817 -41.24 -32.10 -18.60
C HIS A 817 -40.35 -31.62 -17.45
N ASP A 818 -39.03 -31.68 -17.59
CA ASP A 818 -38.11 -31.05 -16.65
C ASP A 818 -36.88 -30.46 -17.35
N PHE A 819 -36.22 -29.52 -16.66
CA PHE A 819 -35.06 -28.80 -17.17
C PHE A 819 -33.73 -29.51 -16.88
N SER A 820 -33.77 -30.85 -16.75
CA SER A 820 -32.55 -31.65 -16.71
C SER A 820 -31.75 -31.39 -17.98
N HIS A 821 -30.45 -31.15 -17.86
CA HIS A 821 -29.62 -30.84 -19.01
C HIS A 821 -28.18 -31.35 -18.84
N THR A 822 -27.53 -31.54 -19.98
CA THR A 822 -26.13 -31.91 -20.10
C THR A 822 -25.40 -30.83 -20.86
N ILE A 823 -24.39 -30.22 -20.23
CA ILE A 823 -23.51 -29.25 -20.87
C ILE A 823 -22.36 -30.04 -21.50
N HIS A 824 -22.35 -30.13 -22.83
CA HIS A 824 -21.29 -30.82 -23.55
C HIS A 824 -20.06 -29.94 -23.71
N GLU A 825 -20.27 -28.67 -24.07
CA GLU A 825 -19.20 -27.71 -24.27
C GLU A 825 -19.71 -26.30 -23.91
N LEU A 826 -18.96 -25.57 -23.09
CA LEU A 826 -19.19 -24.15 -22.84
C LEU A 826 -17.84 -23.42 -22.80
N ALA A 827 -17.59 -22.56 -23.78
CA ALA A 827 -16.34 -21.84 -23.90
C ALA A 827 -16.55 -20.36 -24.26
N PHE A 828 -15.67 -19.51 -23.74
CA PHE A 828 -15.58 -18.10 -24.12
C PHE A 828 -14.38 -17.95 -25.06
N GLU A 829 -14.66 -17.70 -26.34
CA GLU A 829 -13.67 -17.59 -27.42
C GLU A 829 -13.37 -16.11 -27.71
N GLY A 830 -12.10 -15.80 -28.00
CA GLY A 830 -11.69 -14.50 -28.51
C GLY A 830 -11.92 -14.38 -30.03
N ASP A 831 -11.99 -13.15 -30.56
CA ASP A 831 -12.13 -12.93 -32.02
C ASP A 831 -10.93 -13.50 -32.82
N ASP A 832 -9.76 -13.63 -32.18
CA ASP A 832 -8.55 -14.23 -32.77
C ASP A 832 -8.64 -15.75 -32.97
N GLU A 833 -9.52 -16.45 -32.25
CA GLU A 833 -9.65 -17.92 -32.33
C GLU A 833 -10.49 -18.39 -33.53
N TYR A 834 -11.01 -17.46 -34.34
CA TYR A 834 -11.57 -17.78 -35.66
C TYR A 834 -10.49 -18.14 -36.70
N ASP A 835 -9.24 -17.73 -36.46
CA ASP A 835 -8.10 -18.14 -37.27
C ASP A 835 -7.63 -19.54 -36.83
N MET A 836 -7.73 -20.52 -37.74
CA MET A 836 -7.32 -21.90 -37.51
C MET A 836 -5.87 -22.02 -37.00
N SER A 837 -4.97 -21.14 -37.47
CA SER A 837 -3.56 -21.15 -37.06
C SER A 837 -3.38 -20.70 -35.61
N LYS A 838 -4.08 -19.63 -35.20
CA LYS A 838 -4.03 -19.10 -33.83
C LYS A 838 -4.78 -20.00 -32.84
N ALA A 839 -5.85 -20.66 -33.29
CA ALA A 839 -6.60 -21.62 -32.48
C ALA A 839 -5.77 -22.87 -32.13
N GLU A 840 -4.93 -23.35 -33.06
CA GLU A 840 -4.03 -24.48 -32.80
C GLU A 840 -2.95 -24.11 -31.77
N VAL A 841 -2.37 -22.91 -31.89
CA VAL A 841 -1.41 -22.36 -30.90
C VAL A 841 -2.05 -22.19 -29.52
N SER A 842 -3.29 -21.66 -29.45
CA SER A 842 -4.06 -21.54 -28.20
C SER A 842 -4.24 -22.90 -27.52
N ARG A 843 -4.60 -23.94 -28.28
CA ARG A 843 -4.79 -25.31 -27.76
C ARG A 843 -3.49 -25.93 -27.26
N GLU A 844 -2.40 -25.81 -28.02
CA GLU A 844 -1.11 -26.34 -27.61
C GLU A 844 -0.62 -25.69 -26.30
N MET A 845 -0.74 -24.36 -26.20
CA MET A 845 -0.38 -23.60 -25.00
C MET A 845 -1.24 -23.99 -23.79
N ARG A 846 -2.56 -24.12 -23.97
CA ARG A 846 -3.48 -24.59 -22.93
C ARG A 846 -3.14 -26.01 -22.45
N GLN A 847 -2.76 -26.90 -23.35
CA GLN A 847 -2.38 -28.27 -23.03
C GLN A 847 -1.05 -28.34 -22.25
N ARG A 848 -0.05 -27.55 -22.65
CA ARG A 848 1.24 -27.45 -21.93
C ARG A 848 1.09 -26.94 -20.50
N MET A 849 0.09 -26.11 -20.23
CA MET A 849 -0.18 -25.56 -18.91
C MET A 849 -1.22 -26.35 -18.10
N GLY A 850 -1.79 -27.42 -18.65
CA GLY A 850 -2.80 -28.23 -17.95
C GLY A 850 -4.16 -27.56 -17.76
N ILE A 851 -4.50 -26.58 -18.60
CA ILE A 851 -5.78 -25.82 -18.57
C ILE A 851 -6.66 -26.12 -19.79
N ALA A 852 -6.58 -27.35 -20.32
CA ALA A 852 -7.23 -27.72 -21.57
C ALA A 852 -8.76 -27.91 -21.45
N GLU A 853 -9.27 -28.20 -20.26
CA GLU A 853 -10.69 -28.50 -20.01
C GLU A 853 -11.40 -27.30 -19.38
N ASN A 854 -12.61 -26.96 -19.86
CA ASN A 854 -13.41 -25.92 -19.23
C ASN A 854 -14.20 -26.49 -18.03
N PRO A 855 -14.46 -25.70 -16.97
CA PRO A 855 -15.05 -26.22 -15.73
C PRO A 855 -16.46 -26.82 -15.83
N LEU A 856 -17.24 -26.50 -16.87
CA LEU A 856 -18.61 -27.03 -17.04
C LEU A 856 -18.72 -28.07 -18.15
N ASP A 857 -17.63 -28.40 -18.84
CA ASP A 857 -17.65 -29.39 -19.91
C ASP A 857 -17.97 -30.79 -19.35
N GLY A 858 -18.95 -31.45 -19.95
CA GLY A 858 -19.43 -32.78 -19.51
C GLY A 858 -20.32 -32.78 -18.26
N SER A 859 -20.67 -31.61 -17.71
CA SER A 859 -21.52 -31.53 -16.51
C SER A 859 -22.98 -31.90 -16.82
N THR A 860 -23.60 -32.70 -15.95
CA THR A 860 -24.99 -33.15 -16.09
C THR A 860 -25.77 -32.86 -14.82
N LEU A 861 -26.82 -32.04 -14.89
CA LEU A 861 -27.74 -31.78 -13.79
C LEU A 861 -29.11 -32.38 -14.10
N ARG A 862 -29.69 -33.09 -13.12
CA ARG A 862 -30.96 -33.82 -13.27
C ARG A 862 -31.94 -33.42 -12.19
N THR A 863 -33.20 -33.24 -12.58
CA THR A 863 -34.32 -33.01 -11.67
C THR A 863 -35.53 -33.79 -12.16
N SER A 864 -36.47 -34.07 -11.26
CA SER A 864 -37.77 -34.70 -11.57
C SER A 864 -38.93 -33.69 -11.50
N LYS A 865 -38.64 -32.43 -11.18
CA LYS A 865 -39.63 -31.37 -10.97
C LYS A 865 -39.66 -30.44 -12.17
N GLN A 866 -40.87 -30.08 -12.60
CA GLN A 866 -41.11 -29.23 -13.78
C GLN A 866 -40.79 -27.75 -13.50
N GLN A 867 -40.99 -27.31 -12.25
CA GLN A 867 -40.77 -25.94 -11.79
C GLN A 867 -39.42 -25.84 -11.08
N TYR A 868 -38.32 -25.98 -11.83
CA TYR A 868 -36.96 -25.99 -11.28
C TYR A 868 -36.04 -25.03 -12.04
N MET A 869 -35.21 -24.30 -11.30
CA MET A 869 -34.31 -23.27 -11.84
C MET A 869 -32.85 -23.65 -11.55
N PHE A 870 -32.04 -23.72 -12.60
CA PHE A 870 -30.60 -23.91 -12.54
C PHE A 870 -29.90 -22.59 -12.84
N GLN A 871 -29.06 -22.12 -11.92
CA GLN A 871 -28.29 -20.88 -12.09
C GLN A 871 -26.80 -21.17 -12.01
N TYR A 872 -26.07 -20.87 -13.07
CA TYR A 872 -24.62 -20.87 -13.13
C TYR A 872 -24.10 -19.45 -12.97
N PHE A 873 -23.10 -19.26 -12.13
CA PHE A 873 -22.34 -18.03 -11.99
C PHE A 873 -20.93 -18.27 -12.53
N LEU A 874 -20.62 -17.60 -13.62
CA LEU A 874 -19.40 -17.71 -14.39
C LEU A 874 -18.58 -16.45 -14.18
N LYS A 875 -17.33 -16.60 -13.77
CA LYS A 875 -16.38 -15.48 -13.70
C LYS A 875 -15.36 -15.63 -14.81
N VAL A 876 -15.44 -14.75 -15.81
CA VAL A 876 -14.63 -14.80 -17.03
C VAL A 876 -13.41 -13.92 -16.88
N VAL A 877 -12.23 -14.44 -17.22
CA VAL A 877 -10.93 -13.76 -17.14
C VAL A 877 -10.29 -13.76 -18.52
N SER A 878 -9.90 -12.57 -18.98
CA SER A 878 -9.16 -12.44 -20.25
C SER A 878 -7.78 -13.05 -20.13
N THR A 879 -7.38 -13.83 -21.13
CA THR A 879 -6.10 -14.52 -21.19
C THR A 879 -5.41 -14.22 -22.51
N GLN A 880 -4.11 -13.90 -22.48
CA GLN A 880 -3.32 -13.67 -23.68
C GLN A 880 -2.10 -14.59 -23.69
N PHE A 881 -1.90 -15.32 -24.79
CA PHE A 881 -0.70 -16.11 -25.04
C PHE A 881 0.27 -15.33 -25.92
N ARG A 882 1.53 -15.23 -25.48
CA ARG A 882 2.63 -14.66 -26.25
C ARG A 882 3.70 -15.73 -26.46
N THR A 883 3.88 -16.12 -27.71
CA THR A 883 4.91 -17.11 -28.09
C THR A 883 6.27 -16.44 -28.32
N LEU A 884 7.35 -17.23 -28.34
CA LEU A 884 8.70 -16.74 -28.68
C LEU A 884 8.76 -16.10 -30.09
N ASP A 885 7.90 -16.55 -31.00
CA ASP A 885 7.79 -16.06 -32.37
C ASP A 885 6.99 -14.74 -32.49
N HIS A 886 6.69 -14.09 -31.36
CA HIS A 886 5.92 -12.86 -31.26
C HIS A 886 4.47 -12.97 -31.73
N ASN A 887 3.93 -14.19 -31.86
CA ASN A 887 2.50 -14.39 -32.10
C ASN A 887 1.74 -14.15 -30.79
N ILE A 888 0.71 -13.30 -30.88
CA ILE A 888 -0.19 -12.95 -29.78
C ILE A 888 -1.56 -13.57 -30.07
N VAL A 889 -2.07 -14.36 -29.12
CA VAL A 889 -3.39 -14.99 -29.20
C VAL A 889 -4.21 -14.58 -27.98
N ASN A 890 -5.36 -13.94 -28.22
CA ASN A 890 -6.28 -13.55 -27.16
C ASN A 890 -7.38 -14.61 -26.99
N THR A 891 -7.65 -14.97 -25.76
CA THR A 891 -8.66 -15.96 -25.40
C THR A 891 -9.23 -15.68 -24.00
N HIS A 892 -10.19 -16.47 -23.54
CA HIS A 892 -10.79 -16.30 -22.23
C HIS A 892 -10.81 -17.62 -21.44
N GLN A 893 -10.65 -17.50 -20.14
CA GLN A 893 -10.83 -18.57 -19.17
C GLN A 893 -12.01 -18.20 -18.26
N TYR A 894 -12.65 -19.19 -17.64
CA TYR A 894 -13.68 -18.90 -16.65
C TYR A 894 -13.66 -19.89 -15.50
N SER A 895 -14.20 -19.46 -14.36
CA SER A 895 -14.55 -20.34 -13.24
C SER A 895 -16.07 -20.38 -13.08
N ALA A 896 -16.64 -21.52 -12.70
CA ALA A 896 -18.09 -21.68 -12.55
C ALA A 896 -18.48 -22.14 -11.15
N THR A 897 -19.57 -21.57 -10.64
CA THR A 897 -20.35 -22.12 -9.52
C THR A 897 -21.79 -22.31 -9.97
N HIS A 898 -22.53 -23.23 -9.35
CA HIS A 898 -23.94 -23.47 -9.67
C HIS A 898 -24.81 -23.40 -8.43
N PHE A 899 -26.07 -23.01 -8.62
CA PHE A 899 -27.11 -22.92 -7.62
C PHE A 899 -28.41 -23.46 -8.19
N GLU A 900 -29.14 -24.23 -7.39
CA GLU A 900 -30.39 -24.85 -7.79
C GLU A 900 -31.54 -24.39 -6.90
N ARG A 901 -32.70 -24.15 -7.50
CA ARG A 901 -33.90 -23.74 -6.76
C ARG A 901 -35.14 -24.46 -7.29
N ASP A 902 -35.85 -25.11 -6.37
CA ASP A 902 -37.20 -25.61 -6.60
C ASP A 902 -38.22 -24.47 -6.46
N LEU A 903 -38.98 -24.21 -7.52
CA LEU A 903 -39.99 -23.16 -7.57
C LEU A 903 -41.39 -23.66 -7.18
N SER A 904 -41.59 -24.97 -6.99
CA SER A 904 -42.89 -25.53 -6.55
C SER A 904 -43.16 -25.39 -5.05
N LYS A 905 -42.11 -25.18 -4.24
CA LYS A 905 -42.24 -24.98 -2.79
C LYS A 905 -42.52 -23.51 -2.49
N GLY A 906 -43.79 -23.15 -2.38
CA GLY A 906 -44.22 -21.92 -1.70
C GLY A 906 -44.18 -22.10 -0.18
N SER A 907 -43.58 -21.14 0.52
CA SER A 907 -43.77 -20.77 1.94
C SER A 907 -44.10 -21.82 3.02
N GLU A 908 -43.62 -23.06 2.95
CA GLU A 908 -43.79 -24.02 4.06
C GLU A 908 -42.46 -24.69 4.43
N GLU A 909 -41.57 -23.92 5.04
CA GLU A 909 -40.67 -24.44 6.07
C GLU A 909 -40.76 -23.52 7.29
N SER A 910 -41.30 -24.09 8.37
CA SER A 910 -41.69 -23.43 9.60
C SER A 910 -40.52 -23.20 10.54
N HIS A 911 -39.48 -22.46 10.14
CA HIS A 911 -38.50 -21.91 11.08
C HIS A 911 -38.01 -20.52 10.64
N GLY A 912 -38.64 -19.49 11.21
CA GLY A 912 -38.01 -18.19 11.46
C GLY A 912 -38.00 -17.17 10.32
N VAL A 913 -38.80 -16.11 10.52
CA VAL A 913 -38.78 -14.80 9.85
C VAL A 913 -39.49 -14.73 8.49
N HIS A 914 -40.63 -14.03 8.50
CA HIS A 914 -41.36 -13.59 7.31
C HIS A 914 -40.49 -12.67 6.44
N VAL A 915 -40.03 -13.16 5.29
CA VAL A 915 -39.54 -12.33 4.18
C VAL A 915 -40.64 -12.26 3.14
N SER A 916 -41.09 -11.05 2.81
CA SER A 916 -42.00 -10.83 1.68
C SER A 916 -41.23 -11.11 0.39
N HIS A 917 -41.48 -12.26 -0.23
CA HIS A 917 -40.90 -12.64 -1.52
C HIS A 917 -41.76 -12.08 -2.66
N THR A 918 -41.37 -10.95 -3.25
CA THR A 918 -42.15 -10.28 -4.31
C THR A 918 -41.74 -10.65 -5.75
N ILE A 919 -40.95 -11.70 -5.99
CA ILE A 919 -40.55 -12.08 -7.36
C ILE A 919 -40.66 -13.60 -7.56
N SER A 920 -41.59 -14.02 -8.41
CA SER A 920 -41.71 -15.37 -8.97
C SER A 920 -40.49 -15.65 -9.85
N GLY A 921 -39.72 -16.69 -9.54
CA GLY A 921 -38.66 -17.20 -10.45
C GLY A 921 -39.26 -17.97 -11.62
N ILE A 922 -38.49 -18.19 -12.68
CA ILE A 922 -38.91 -18.92 -13.89
C ILE A 922 -38.08 -20.21 -13.97
N PRO A 923 -38.68 -21.36 -14.33
CA PRO A 923 -37.92 -22.59 -14.55
C PRO A 923 -37.05 -22.48 -15.82
N GLY A 924 -35.83 -22.99 -15.75
CA GLY A 924 -34.86 -22.85 -16.85
C GLY A 924 -33.41 -22.96 -16.39
N ALA A 925 -32.48 -22.85 -17.34
CA ALA A 925 -31.04 -22.80 -17.09
C ALA A 925 -30.49 -21.40 -17.38
N PHE A 926 -29.87 -20.76 -16.39
CA PHE A 926 -29.41 -19.39 -16.43
C PHE A 926 -27.89 -19.35 -16.24
N PHE A 927 -27.16 -18.77 -17.19
CA PHE A 927 -25.70 -18.59 -17.16
C PHE A 927 -25.39 -17.11 -16.95
N ASN A 928 -25.17 -16.73 -15.70
CA ASN A 928 -24.75 -15.38 -15.32
C ASN A 928 -23.23 -15.30 -15.50
N PHE A 929 -22.72 -14.39 -16.32
CA PHE A 929 -21.29 -14.21 -16.50
C PHE A 929 -20.84 -12.80 -16.10
N GLU A 930 -19.73 -12.74 -15.35
CA GLU A 930 -19.08 -11.50 -14.93
C GLU A 930 -17.67 -11.43 -15.52
N ILE A 931 -17.34 -10.32 -16.17
CA ILE A 931 -16.00 -10.09 -16.74
C ILE A 931 -15.07 -9.52 -15.66
N SER A 932 -13.97 -10.23 -15.38
CA SER A 932 -12.91 -9.76 -14.50
C SER A 932 -12.13 -8.60 -15.14
N PRO A 933 -11.77 -7.53 -14.40
CA PRO A 933 -10.95 -6.43 -14.91
C PRO A 933 -9.47 -6.80 -15.11
N ILE A 934 -9.16 -8.10 -15.11
CA ILE A 934 -7.84 -8.67 -15.07
C ILE A 934 -7.56 -9.38 -16.40
N LEU A 935 -6.40 -9.09 -16.99
CA LEU A 935 -5.82 -9.76 -18.13
C LEU A 935 -4.63 -10.60 -17.66
N VAL A 936 -4.72 -11.92 -17.83
CA VAL A 936 -3.62 -12.84 -17.55
C VAL A 936 -2.80 -13.01 -18.83
N VAL A 937 -1.54 -12.61 -18.81
CA VAL A 937 -0.62 -12.73 -19.96
C VAL A 937 0.37 -13.85 -19.66
N HIS A 938 0.29 -14.93 -20.42
CA HIS A 938 1.27 -16.01 -20.40
C HIS A 938 2.25 -15.79 -21.55
N GLN A 939 3.51 -15.54 -21.21
CA GLN A 939 4.56 -15.26 -22.17
C GLN A 939 5.63 -16.34 -22.12
N GLU A 940 5.94 -16.94 -23.27
CA GLU A 940 7.13 -17.77 -23.40
C GLU A 940 8.38 -16.91 -23.31
N THR A 941 9.25 -17.23 -22.37
CA THR A 941 10.53 -16.56 -22.18
C THR A 941 11.66 -17.58 -22.27
N ARG A 942 12.81 -17.10 -22.73
CA ARG A 942 14.05 -17.84 -22.74
C ARG A 942 15.13 -16.99 -22.09
N GLN A 943 15.97 -17.61 -21.26
CA GLN A 943 17.09 -16.92 -20.65
C GLN A 943 18.02 -16.33 -21.71
N SER A 944 18.51 -15.12 -21.45
CA SER A 944 19.46 -14.47 -22.35
C SER A 944 20.83 -15.17 -22.28
N PHE A 945 21.58 -15.13 -23.38
CA PHE A 945 22.94 -15.68 -23.39
C PHE A 945 23.86 -14.99 -22.37
N ALA A 946 23.64 -13.70 -22.12
CA ALA A 946 24.38 -12.94 -21.10
C ALA A 946 24.11 -13.49 -19.69
N HIS A 947 22.86 -13.83 -19.36
CA HIS A 947 22.50 -14.42 -18.07
C HIS A 947 23.20 -15.77 -17.86
N PHE A 948 23.17 -16.64 -18.88
CA PHE A 948 23.90 -17.91 -18.86
C PHE A 948 25.41 -17.72 -18.62
N LEU A 949 26.03 -16.76 -19.29
CA LEU A 949 27.45 -16.46 -19.13
C LEU A 949 27.78 -15.98 -17.72
N THR A 950 27.00 -15.03 -17.19
CA THR A 950 27.19 -14.51 -15.83
C THR A 950 26.97 -15.57 -14.76
N SER A 951 25.96 -16.43 -14.92
CA SER A 951 25.66 -17.54 -14.01
C SER A 951 26.80 -18.57 -14.02
N THR A 952 27.30 -18.92 -15.21
CA THR A 952 28.45 -19.83 -15.36
C THR A 952 29.71 -19.27 -14.67
N CYS A 953 30.00 -17.97 -14.84
CA CYS A 953 31.12 -17.33 -14.15
C CYS A 953 30.95 -17.33 -12.62
N ALA A 954 29.72 -17.10 -12.12
CA ALA A 954 29.41 -17.14 -10.70
C ALA A 954 29.54 -18.55 -10.11
N ILE A 955 29.10 -19.58 -10.83
CA ILE A 955 29.26 -21.00 -10.43
C ILE A 955 30.75 -21.34 -10.29
N VAL A 956 31.56 -20.97 -11.29
CA VAL A 956 33.02 -21.19 -11.26
C VAL A 956 33.66 -20.45 -10.08
N GLY A 957 33.35 -19.17 -9.87
CA GLY A 957 33.89 -18.37 -8.77
C GLY A 957 33.46 -18.88 -7.39
N GLY A 958 32.19 -19.24 -7.22
CA GLY A 958 31.62 -19.75 -5.98
C GLY A 958 32.23 -21.09 -5.56
N VAL A 959 32.32 -22.05 -6.48
CA VAL A 959 32.91 -23.37 -6.19
C VAL A 959 34.39 -23.26 -5.83
N LEU A 960 35.15 -22.39 -6.52
CA LEU A 960 36.57 -22.16 -6.19
C LEU A 960 36.76 -21.49 -4.82
N THR A 961 35.88 -20.57 -4.45
CA THR A 961 35.93 -19.89 -3.14
C THR A 961 35.65 -20.87 -2.00
N VAL A 962 34.60 -21.69 -2.14
CA VAL A 962 34.24 -22.72 -1.15
C VAL A 962 35.35 -23.77 -1.03
N ALA A 963 35.91 -24.23 -2.15
CA ALA A 963 37.04 -25.16 -2.15
C ALA A 963 38.26 -24.59 -1.42
N SER A 964 38.55 -23.28 -1.58
CA SER A 964 39.65 -22.59 -0.91
C SER A 964 39.44 -22.50 0.60
N ILE A 965 38.21 -22.27 1.05
CA ILE A 965 37.85 -22.27 2.48
C ILE A 965 38.01 -23.67 3.07
N ILE A 966 37.51 -24.70 2.38
CA ILE A 966 37.63 -26.10 2.82
C ILE A 966 39.10 -26.52 2.92
N ASP A 967 39.93 -26.17 1.92
CA ASP A 967 41.37 -26.46 1.96
C ASP A 967 42.06 -25.75 3.14
N SER A 968 41.69 -24.49 3.40
CA SER A 968 42.20 -23.71 4.54
C SER A 968 41.84 -24.36 5.89
N VAL A 969 40.61 -24.85 6.04
CA VAL A 969 40.14 -25.55 7.25
C VAL A 969 40.83 -26.89 7.41
N LEU A 970 40.95 -27.68 6.34
CA LEU A 970 41.64 -28.99 6.37
C LEU A 970 43.13 -28.82 6.69
N PHE A 971 43.78 -27.80 6.13
CA PHE A 971 45.17 -27.46 6.43
C PHE A 971 45.35 -27.04 7.89
N ALA A 972 44.48 -26.16 8.41
CA ALA A 972 44.52 -25.73 9.81
C ALA A 972 44.29 -26.90 10.78
N THR A 973 43.36 -27.80 10.44
CA THR A 973 43.02 -28.98 11.25
C THR A 973 44.16 -30.01 11.24
N SER A 974 44.78 -30.26 10.09
CA SER A 974 45.97 -31.11 9.97
C SER A 974 47.16 -30.58 10.78
N LYS A 975 47.38 -29.26 10.76
CA LYS A 975 48.43 -28.59 11.56
C LYS A 975 48.16 -28.68 13.06
N ARG A 976 46.88 -28.57 13.49
CA ARG A 976 46.48 -28.76 14.90
C ARG A 976 46.62 -30.22 15.36
N LEU A 977 46.25 -31.19 14.55
CA LEU A 977 46.45 -32.62 14.84
C LEU A 977 47.93 -32.99 14.97
N LYS A 978 48.80 -32.49 14.08
CA LYS A 978 50.26 -32.69 14.21
C LYS A 978 50.84 -32.05 15.47
N LYS A 979 50.37 -30.87 15.87
CA LYS A 979 50.77 -30.24 17.14
C LYS A 979 50.23 -30.98 18.37
N GLY A 980 49.03 -31.54 18.29
CA GLY A 980 48.44 -32.36 19.36
C GLY A 980 49.22 -33.65 19.59
N VAL A 981 49.66 -34.33 18.53
CA VAL A 981 50.50 -35.55 18.64
C VAL A 981 51.87 -35.24 19.27
N GLN A 982 52.52 -34.12 18.90
CA GLN A 982 53.77 -33.70 19.54
C GLN A 982 53.60 -33.28 21.02
N ALA A 983 52.45 -32.76 21.41
CA ALA A 983 52.16 -32.41 22.81
C ALA A 983 51.90 -33.66 23.68
N VAL A 984 51.35 -34.73 23.11
CA VAL A 984 51.16 -36.02 23.80
C VAL A 984 52.50 -36.73 24.01
N ASP A 985 53.39 -36.75 23.01
CA ASP A 985 54.75 -37.30 23.15
C ASP A 985 55.61 -36.53 24.17
N SER A 986 55.31 -35.25 24.41
CA SER A 986 56.02 -34.42 25.39
C SER A 986 55.53 -34.65 26.84
N ILE A 987 54.29 -35.14 27.01
CA ILE A 987 53.68 -35.41 28.32
C ILE A 987 54.08 -36.81 28.82
N ASP A 988 54.24 -37.79 27.93
CA ASP A 988 54.71 -39.14 28.30
C ASP A 988 56.19 -39.18 28.74
N MET A 989 57.03 -38.20 28.34
CA MET A 989 58.42 -38.12 28.82
C MET A 989 58.60 -37.43 30.18
N MET A 990 57.55 -36.85 30.78
CA MET A 990 57.62 -36.21 32.10
C MET A 990 56.97 -37.05 33.23
N GLY A 991 56.37 -38.20 32.92
CA GLY A 991 55.69 -39.08 33.87
C GLY A 991 56.55 -40.20 34.50
N GLU A 992 57.81 -40.35 34.11
CA GLU A 992 58.63 -41.54 34.46
C GLU A 992 59.84 -41.25 35.39
N GLN A 993 59.82 -40.15 36.15
CA GLN A 993 60.82 -39.86 37.18
C GLN A 993 60.17 -39.32 38.47
N GLY A 994 59.64 -40.23 39.29
CA GLY A 994 59.01 -39.87 40.57
C GLY A 994 58.79 -41.05 41.51
N GLY A 995 59.69 -42.03 41.52
CA GLY A 995 59.70 -43.11 42.51
C GLY A 995 60.41 -42.65 43.79
N ILE A 996 59.62 -42.39 44.84
CA ILE A 996 60.09 -42.08 46.20
C ILE A 996 60.72 -43.34 46.81
N GLN A 997 62.01 -43.25 47.15
CA GLN A 997 62.72 -44.21 47.98
C GLN A 997 62.76 -43.67 49.42
N LEU A 998 62.11 -44.39 50.34
CA LEU A 998 62.14 -44.14 51.78
C LEU A 998 63.46 -44.64 52.39
N SER A 999 64.23 -43.76 53.06
CA SER A 999 64.77 -43.96 54.42
C SER A 999 65.78 -42.88 54.83
N VAL A 1000 65.54 -42.33 56.03
CA VAL A 1000 66.30 -41.34 56.85
C VAL A 1000 66.18 -39.88 56.46
#